data_AF-A0AAJ8KX83-F1
#
_entry.id   AF-A0AAJ8KX83-F1
#
_cell.length_a   1.000
_cell.length_b   1.000
_cell.length_c   1.000
_cell.angle_alpha   90.00
_cell.angle_beta   90.00
_cell.angle_gamma   90.00
#
_symmetry.space_group_name_H-M   'P 1'
#
loop_
_entity.id
_entity.type
_entity.pdbx_description
1 polymer ?
#
loop_
_entity_poly.entity_id
_entity_poly.type
_entity_poly.pdbx_seq_one_letter_code
_entity_poly.pdbx_strand_id
1 'polypeptide(L)'
;MLRTRSNPTTNNNPETPNSKNIEPDTPMSHYTSRIHGEDDPSLSPAPAGNPEYFGNGNGNGEGSNTPNAHAGYNSGSDIKSTGAEYNDTKNQHRRLSSGSSKSNSQNTQNEKQVGPGSGGLQSRRSKNGLTLNLSALVGGGKRGKNNYGFTGNKFGLSQKGWITVTGFVGLILLLKLMFSGSSEDPHHHVLDQAHLIPRDYLNNSLADPAPFEFCPVFGPGDAIAARRGQLELLKSRLHTGTNARVQRVLQKAMSGSSITLSVLGGSVSACTGAGDDPVNEKCYPHKFFDWWNTVFPHPANELTNGATKKTDSAYYAYCNSHHLPDKTDMVILEFDAADPNDPEWLQHFELLVRSILVRPEMPAVIILGHFSPQVQAQNGFAGPELLHNVVAQFYDVPHISAKGVLYEQYLQTPDQARSAFYADPNHANHNGHDLIADVLISYIMSQICAGWSAINGHAFDVPNLGTEGDSSASGPSLLGGVGLRKGMPGQEPGDGDSAGSSLAERYQGLRVPQMRLKDRPHDVQQFREIEPFCVAASDLINPLPPSLFYGSGWHTYHPPKGAVYEDRHYWYAEQPTARLRVPLKLGAGDVGIYFLQSPPDKPLGTVKCWVDDNVGGGKELQGTAEVDDVIATLVMIDRGVSRGSHFVECQLQGEAGGTSPPFKILGM
;
A
#
# COMPACT_ATOMS: atom_id res chain seq x y z
N MET A 1 -4.71 76.22 -7.14
CA MET A 1 -5.46 76.83 -6.02
C MET A 1 -6.02 75.68 -5.22
N LEU A 2 -5.71 75.40 -3.95
CA LEU A 2 -5.01 76.09 -2.88
C LEU A 2 -3.89 75.21 -2.31
N ARG A 3 -2.86 75.90 -1.79
CA ARG A 3 -1.69 75.39 -1.06
C ARG A 3 -2.03 75.16 0.41
N THR A 4 -1.28 74.28 1.09
CA THR A 4 -0.43 74.70 2.23
C THR A 4 0.76 73.76 2.41
N ARG A 5 1.95 74.37 2.44
CA ARG A 5 3.26 73.83 2.84
C ARG A 5 3.48 74.11 4.33
N SER A 6 4.31 73.30 4.98
CA SER A 6 5.27 73.78 6.00
C SER A 6 6.50 72.87 6.08
N ASN A 7 7.64 73.42 5.70
CA ASN A 7 9.03 73.03 5.98
C ASN A 7 9.53 73.95 7.15
N PRO A 8 10.82 74.04 7.53
CA PRO A 8 11.81 73.04 8.02
C PRO A 8 12.63 73.58 9.25
N THR A 9 13.49 72.78 9.89
CA THR A 9 14.66 73.24 10.70
C THR A 9 15.66 72.07 10.84
N THR A 10 16.87 72.07 10.24
CA THR A 10 18.17 72.62 10.73
C THR A 10 18.53 72.15 12.15
N ASN A 11 19.72 71.64 12.51
CA ASN A 11 21.07 71.79 11.99
C ASN A 11 22.04 70.80 12.71
N ASN A 12 23.23 70.60 12.12
CA ASN A 12 24.53 70.27 12.75
C ASN A 12 24.95 68.80 13.05
N ASN A 13 25.92 68.35 12.22
CA ASN A 13 26.99 67.37 12.50
C ASN A 13 27.78 67.72 13.79
N PRO A 14 28.41 66.75 14.51
CA PRO A 14 29.59 66.03 14.00
C PRO A 14 29.79 64.55 14.44
N GLU A 15 30.66 63.86 13.67
CA GLU A 15 31.65 62.84 14.06
C GLU A 15 31.25 61.40 14.53
N THR A 16 31.45 60.44 13.60
CA THR A 16 31.94 59.03 13.70
C THR A 16 31.28 57.98 14.63
N PRO A 17 31.18 56.71 14.17
CA PRO A 17 32.15 55.73 14.67
C PRO A 17 32.64 54.67 13.65
N ASN A 18 33.69 53.99 14.12
CA ASN A 18 34.61 53.05 13.50
C ASN A 18 34.21 51.58 13.79
N SER A 19 34.67 50.64 12.95
CA SER A 19 34.99 49.21 13.25
C SER A 19 33.84 48.26 13.66
N LYS A 20 33.37 47.35 12.77
CA LYS A 20 33.82 45.94 12.56
C LYS A 20 33.77 45.01 13.79
N ASN A 21 32.94 43.95 13.73
CA ASN A 21 33.34 42.52 13.63
C ASN A 21 32.12 41.57 13.71
N ILE A 22 31.85 40.77 12.68
CA ILE A 22 32.19 39.33 12.45
C ILE A 22 31.03 38.40 12.83
N GLU A 23 30.46 37.73 11.83
CA GLU A 23 29.57 36.57 11.93
C GLU A 23 30.24 35.41 11.16
N PRO A 24 30.17 34.14 11.62
CA PRO A 24 31.03 33.09 11.09
C PRO A 24 30.48 32.42 9.81
N ASP A 25 31.39 32.24 8.86
CA ASP A 25 31.24 31.51 7.61
C ASP A 25 30.85 30.03 7.82
N THR A 26 29.92 29.54 7.00
CA THR A 26 29.71 28.10 6.77
C THR A 26 30.15 27.78 5.33
N PRO A 27 31.01 26.78 5.08
CA PRO A 27 31.58 26.58 3.76
C PRO A 27 30.63 25.84 2.80
N MET A 28 30.38 26.45 1.64
CA MET A 28 29.81 25.80 0.46
C MET A 28 30.83 24.84 -0.17
N SER A 29 30.47 23.56 -0.31
CA SER A 29 31.16 22.62 -1.21
C SER A 29 30.43 22.56 -2.55
N HIS A 30 31.13 22.98 -3.59
CA HIS A 30 30.75 22.90 -5.00
C HIS A 30 30.56 21.44 -5.46
N TYR A 31 29.40 21.12 -6.06
CA TYR A 31 29.27 20.01 -7.00
C TYR A 31 29.26 20.58 -8.42
N THR A 32 30.33 20.31 -9.18
CA THR A 32 30.38 20.64 -10.60
C THR A 32 29.68 19.56 -11.41
N SER A 33 28.58 19.95 -12.04
CA SER A 33 27.93 19.28 -13.17
C SER A 33 28.84 19.24 -14.41
N ARG A 34 28.92 18.11 -15.11
CA ARG A 34 29.29 18.11 -16.53
C ARG A 34 28.78 16.85 -17.26
N ILE A 35 27.99 17.05 -18.32
CA ILE A 35 27.68 16.10 -19.40
C ILE A 35 27.92 16.78 -20.76
N HIS A 36 28.28 15.96 -21.76
CA HIS A 36 28.45 16.14 -23.23
C HIS A 36 29.86 16.57 -23.73
N GLY A 37 30.47 15.96 -24.75
CA GLY A 37 30.07 14.89 -25.69
C GLY A 37 31.20 14.49 -26.68
N GLU A 38 30.91 13.47 -27.50
CA GLU A 38 31.39 13.06 -28.84
C GLU A 38 32.88 12.68 -29.15
N ASP A 39 33.00 11.43 -29.63
CA ASP A 39 33.73 10.87 -30.80
C ASP A 39 35.26 10.65 -30.92
N ASP A 40 35.57 9.33 -30.97
CA ASP A 40 36.43 8.57 -31.91
C ASP A 40 37.95 8.35 -31.64
N PRO A 41 38.61 7.36 -32.28
CA PRO A 41 39.16 6.19 -31.58
C PRO A 41 40.69 6.07 -31.78
N SER A 42 41.40 5.36 -30.91
CA SER A 42 42.60 4.56 -31.26
C SER A 42 43.43 4.17 -30.04
N LEU A 43 44.08 3.01 -30.19
CA LEU A 43 45.28 2.53 -29.48
C LEU A 43 45.09 1.73 -28.17
N SER A 44 45.07 0.41 -28.36
CA SER A 44 45.80 -0.56 -27.53
C SER A 44 47.05 -0.99 -28.33
N PRO A 45 48.17 -1.53 -27.73
CA PRO A 45 48.11 -2.59 -26.70
C PRO A 45 49.23 -2.66 -25.61
N ALA A 46 48.86 -3.26 -24.46
CA ALA A 46 49.59 -4.24 -23.62
C ALA A 46 50.96 -3.87 -22.94
N PRO A 47 51.53 -4.73 -22.06
CA PRO A 47 50.98 -5.19 -20.77
C PRO A 47 52.00 -5.15 -19.60
N ALA A 48 51.47 -5.39 -18.38
CA ALA A 48 52.05 -6.05 -17.20
C ALA A 48 53.54 -5.86 -16.81
N GLY A 49 53.74 -5.32 -15.61
CA GLY A 49 54.98 -5.47 -14.84
C GLY A 49 54.75 -5.21 -13.35
N ASN A 50 54.79 -6.27 -12.53
CA ASN A 50 55.08 -6.21 -11.09
C ASN A 50 56.58 -5.92 -10.91
N PRO A 51 57.03 -5.25 -9.83
CA PRO A 51 57.40 -6.01 -8.62
C PRO A 51 57.23 -5.28 -7.26
N GLU A 52 56.93 -6.10 -6.26
CA GLU A 52 57.53 -6.22 -4.91
C GLU A 52 58.28 -5.07 -4.18
N TYR A 53 57.88 -4.94 -2.90
CA TYR A 53 58.68 -4.82 -1.65
C TYR A 53 59.16 -3.47 -1.06
N PHE A 54 59.11 -3.47 0.29
CA PHE A 54 59.63 -2.59 1.37
C PHE A 54 58.52 -1.80 2.12
N GLY A 55 58.41 -1.81 3.46
CA GLY A 55 59.21 -2.42 4.52
C GLY A 55 58.69 -1.99 5.91
N ASN A 56 58.99 -2.84 6.90
CA ASN A 56 58.84 -2.76 8.35
C ASN A 56 58.64 -1.41 9.06
N GLY A 57 57.86 -1.47 10.15
CA GLY A 57 57.99 -0.63 11.34
C GLY A 57 57.46 -1.33 12.60
N ASN A 58 58.37 -1.83 13.44
CA ASN A 58 58.14 -2.47 14.74
C ASN A 58 57.92 -1.44 15.87
N GLY A 59 57.15 -1.81 16.90
CA GLY A 59 57.11 -1.14 18.21
C GLY A 59 56.44 -2.00 19.30
N ASN A 60 57.24 -2.46 20.27
CA ASN A 60 56.93 -3.43 21.34
C ASN A 60 56.26 -2.84 22.60
N GLY A 61 55.68 -3.72 23.43
CA GLY A 61 55.54 -3.59 24.90
C GLY A 61 54.27 -4.27 25.46
N GLU A 62 54.32 -5.56 25.83
CA GLU A 62 54.33 -6.12 27.22
C GLU A 62 53.02 -5.92 28.04
N GLY A 63 52.39 -6.90 28.72
CA GLY A 63 52.70 -8.31 28.99
C GLY A 63 51.59 -9.05 29.78
N SER A 64 51.58 -10.38 29.61
CA SER A 64 51.27 -11.50 30.54
C SER A 64 50.05 -11.50 31.49
N ASN A 65 49.15 -12.49 31.35
CA ASN A 65 49.14 -13.71 32.19
C ASN A 65 47.99 -14.68 31.81
N THR A 66 48.33 -15.96 31.65
CA THR A 66 47.45 -17.15 31.53
C THR A 66 47.32 -17.84 32.93
N PRO A 67 46.51 -18.91 33.16
CA PRO A 67 46.74 -20.25 32.59
C PRO A 67 45.50 -21.16 32.29
N ASN A 68 45.67 -21.97 31.22
CA ASN A 68 45.36 -23.40 31.02
C ASN A 68 44.07 -24.08 31.53
N ALA A 69 43.42 -24.81 30.62
CA ALA A 69 43.20 -26.26 30.76
C ALA A 69 43.09 -26.98 29.40
N HIS A 70 43.86 -28.06 29.27
CA HIS A 70 43.93 -29.03 28.17
C HIS A 70 42.73 -30.00 28.15
N ALA A 71 42.35 -30.49 26.96
CA ALA A 71 42.36 -31.91 26.60
C ALA A 71 41.93 -32.10 25.14
N GLY A 72 42.79 -32.71 24.32
CA GLY A 72 42.47 -33.18 22.98
C GLY A 72 42.11 -34.67 22.97
N TYR A 73 41.54 -35.15 21.86
CA TYR A 73 41.75 -36.51 21.36
C TYR A 73 41.59 -36.55 19.83
N ASN A 74 42.29 -37.53 19.27
CA ASN A 74 42.94 -37.56 17.96
C ASN A 74 42.17 -38.41 16.92
N SER A 75 42.45 -38.16 15.63
CA SER A 75 42.69 -39.11 14.51
C SER A 75 41.62 -40.19 14.20
N GLY A 76 41.07 -40.35 13.00
CA GLY A 76 41.68 -40.43 11.66
C GLY A 76 41.41 -41.84 11.09
N SER A 77 40.91 -42.02 9.85
CA SER A 77 41.72 -42.51 8.72
C SER A 77 40.86 -42.80 7.47
N ASP A 78 41.51 -42.61 6.32
CA ASP A 78 41.11 -42.71 4.91
C ASP A 78 40.75 -44.11 4.40
N ILE A 79 39.95 -44.20 3.31
CA ILE A 79 40.20 -45.05 2.12
C ILE A 79 39.71 -44.35 0.82
N LYS A 80 40.53 -44.51 -0.24
CA LYS A 80 40.57 -43.88 -1.58
C LYS A 80 39.65 -44.49 -2.68
N SER A 81 39.40 -43.63 -3.69
CA SER A 81 39.31 -43.84 -5.17
C SER A 81 38.12 -44.66 -5.71
N THR A 82 37.53 -44.45 -6.89
CA THR A 82 37.90 -43.94 -8.24
C THR A 82 36.65 -43.26 -8.86
N GLY A 83 36.63 -42.28 -9.77
CA GLY A 83 37.31 -42.14 -11.07
C GLY A 83 36.41 -42.66 -12.22
N ALA A 84 35.68 -41.78 -12.93
CA ALA A 84 35.32 -41.90 -14.37
C ALA A 84 34.53 -40.68 -14.91
N GLU A 85 35.03 -40.12 -16.00
CA GLU A 85 34.50 -39.06 -16.87
C GLU A 85 33.54 -39.58 -17.96
N TYR A 86 32.90 -38.62 -18.66
CA TYR A 86 32.30 -38.67 -20.02
C TYR A 86 30.93 -39.38 -20.14
N ASN A 87 29.90 -38.90 -20.87
CA ASN A 87 29.91 -38.13 -22.12
C ASN A 87 28.54 -37.48 -22.44
N ASP A 88 28.59 -36.52 -23.36
CA ASP A 88 27.55 -35.74 -24.04
C ASP A 88 26.58 -36.57 -24.91
N THR A 89 25.33 -36.10 -25.11
CA THR A 89 24.60 -36.21 -26.40
C THR A 89 23.28 -35.40 -26.46
N LYS A 90 23.15 -34.70 -27.59
CA LYS A 90 21.99 -33.92 -28.10
C LYS A 90 20.76 -34.76 -28.49
N ASN A 91 19.65 -34.03 -28.63
CA ASN A 91 18.68 -34.04 -29.76
C ASN A 91 17.44 -34.96 -29.71
N GLN A 92 16.23 -34.36 -29.63
CA GLN A 92 15.18 -34.30 -30.69
C GLN A 92 13.72 -34.26 -30.19
N HIS A 93 12.98 -33.29 -30.76
CA HIS A 93 11.58 -33.31 -31.22
C HIS A 93 10.45 -33.96 -30.40
N ARG A 94 9.39 -33.17 -30.14
CA ARG A 94 8.06 -33.39 -30.76
C ARG A 94 7.11 -32.20 -30.63
N ARG A 95 6.70 -31.67 -31.79
CA ARG A 95 5.47 -30.90 -32.02
C ARG A 95 4.27 -31.84 -31.96
N LEU A 96 3.13 -31.36 -31.45
CA LEU A 96 1.80 -31.78 -31.92
C LEU A 96 0.90 -30.55 -32.00
N SER A 97 0.54 -30.19 -33.24
CA SER A 97 -0.57 -29.30 -33.57
C SER A 97 -1.73 -30.15 -34.10
N SER A 98 -2.94 -29.81 -33.69
CA SER A 98 -4.19 -30.03 -34.43
C SER A 98 -5.13 -28.89 -34.01
N GLY A 99 -5.90 -28.21 -34.84
CA GLY A 99 -6.31 -28.47 -36.21
C GLY A 99 -7.79 -28.11 -36.32
N SER A 100 -8.07 -26.92 -36.88
CA SER A 100 -9.19 -26.55 -37.77
C SER A 100 -10.64 -26.90 -37.37
N SER A 101 -11.50 -25.93 -37.05
CA SER A 101 -12.38 -25.09 -37.92
C SER A 101 -13.76 -25.66 -38.27
N LYS A 102 -14.77 -24.76 -38.12
CA LYS A 102 -16.05 -24.59 -38.87
C LYS A 102 -17.26 -25.49 -38.55
N SER A 103 -18.31 -24.86 -38.00
CA SER A 103 -19.69 -24.82 -38.55
C SER A 103 -20.47 -23.68 -37.85
N ASN A 104 -20.89 -22.63 -38.57
CA ASN A 104 -22.11 -22.42 -39.36
C ASN A 104 -23.34 -21.95 -38.54
N SER A 105 -23.92 -20.84 -39.02
CA SER A 105 -25.01 -20.02 -38.47
C SER A 105 -26.40 -20.67 -38.52
N GLN A 106 -27.33 -20.25 -37.65
CA GLN A 106 -28.58 -19.54 -38.04
C GLN A 106 -29.54 -19.25 -36.85
N ASN A 107 -30.02 -17.99 -36.83
CA ASN A 107 -31.29 -17.41 -36.36
C ASN A 107 -32.30 -18.25 -35.56
N THR A 108 -32.90 -17.65 -34.51
CA THR A 108 -34.26 -17.05 -34.58
C THR A 108 -34.66 -16.31 -33.29
N GLN A 109 -35.51 -15.30 -33.47
CA GLN A 109 -36.08 -14.34 -32.52
C GLN A 109 -37.26 -14.89 -31.70
N ASN A 110 -37.53 -14.29 -30.54
CA ASN A 110 -38.84 -13.76 -30.05
C ASN A 110 -38.73 -13.44 -28.54
N GLU A 111 -38.89 -12.17 -28.11
CA GLU A 111 -40.14 -11.52 -27.62
C GLU A 111 -40.74 -12.19 -26.37
N LYS A 112 -41.24 -11.54 -25.29
CA LYS A 112 -41.41 -10.15 -24.80
C LYS A 112 -42.14 -10.24 -23.42
N GLN A 113 -42.24 -9.13 -22.69
CA GLN A 113 -43.14 -8.80 -21.54
C GLN A 113 -42.65 -9.20 -20.12
N VAL A 114 -42.31 -8.28 -19.20
CA VAL A 114 -43.05 -7.18 -18.50
C VAL A 114 -43.95 -7.70 -17.35
N GLY A 115 -43.64 -7.29 -16.11
CA GLY A 115 -44.24 -7.69 -14.81
C GLY A 115 -45.63 -7.06 -14.51
N PRO A 116 -45.97 -6.60 -13.29
CA PRO A 116 -45.40 -6.74 -11.93
C PRO A 116 -46.48 -7.19 -10.87
N GLY A 117 -46.15 -7.25 -9.56
CA GLY A 117 -47.20 -7.19 -8.51
C GLY A 117 -46.93 -7.85 -7.15
N SER A 118 -46.42 -7.03 -6.22
CA SER A 118 -46.62 -6.93 -4.75
C SER A 118 -47.50 -7.90 -3.93
N GLY A 119 -47.03 -8.15 -2.70
CA GLY A 119 -47.79 -8.52 -1.47
C GLY A 119 -47.52 -9.96 -1.00
N GLY A 120 -46.96 -10.28 0.17
CA GLY A 120 -46.93 -9.64 1.48
C GLY A 120 -47.78 -10.47 2.46
N LEU A 121 -47.17 -11.30 3.32
CA LEU A 121 -47.59 -11.63 4.72
C LEU A 121 -46.92 -12.90 5.30
N GLN A 122 -46.12 -12.66 6.34
CA GLN A 122 -45.99 -13.34 7.64
C GLN A 122 -46.16 -14.88 7.82
N SER A 123 -45.09 -15.47 8.36
CA SER A 123 -45.01 -16.37 9.52
C SER A 123 -45.75 -17.72 9.52
N ARG A 124 -44.97 -18.82 9.48
CA ARG A 124 -44.84 -19.75 10.63
C ARG A 124 -43.77 -20.83 10.44
N ARG A 125 -42.95 -20.96 11.48
CA ARG A 125 -42.05 -22.08 11.83
C ARG A 125 -42.70 -23.45 11.59
N SER A 126 -41.95 -24.37 10.96
CA SER A 126 -42.04 -25.81 11.23
C SER A 126 -40.65 -26.43 11.18
N LYS A 127 -40.25 -27.06 12.30
CA LYS A 127 -39.05 -27.90 12.45
C LYS A 127 -39.38 -29.28 11.91
N ASN A 128 -38.61 -29.79 10.95
CA ASN A 128 -38.59 -31.23 10.63
C ASN A 128 -37.13 -31.71 10.59
N GLY A 129 -36.72 -32.39 11.65
CA GLY A 129 -35.57 -33.29 11.64
C GLY A 129 -36.01 -34.67 11.13
N LEU A 130 -35.20 -35.28 10.26
CA LEU A 130 -35.41 -36.64 9.77
C LEU A 130 -34.38 -37.57 10.44
N THR A 131 -34.87 -38.41 11.35
CA THR A 131 -34.17 -39.55 11.94
C THR A 131 -34.49 -40.80 11.11
N LEU A 132 -33.48 -41.49 10.57
CA LEU A 132 -33.63 -42.80 9.92
C LEU A 132 -33.45 -43.91 10.97
N ASN A 133 -34.51 -44.69 11.19
CA ASN A 133 -34.54 -45.82 12.09
C ASN A 133 -34.25 -47.12 11.32
N LEU A 134 -33.13 -47.76 11.65
CA LEU A 134 -32.65 -49.00 11.05
C LEU A 134 -33.14 -50.19 11.88
N SER A 135 -34.39 -50.61 11.65
CA SER A 135 -34.99 -51.80 12.29
C SER A 135 -36.03 -52.43 11.37
N ALA A 136 -35.58 -53.02 10.26
CA ALA A 136 -36.43 -53.88 9.42
C ALA A 136 -35.60 -54.95 8.67
N LEU A 137 -34.49 -55.38 9.27
CA LEU A 137 -33.73 -56.55 8.84
C LEU A 137 -33.93 -57.61 9.91
N VAL A 138 -34.93 -58.47 9.72
CA VAL A 138 -35.00 -59.90 10.12
C VAL A 138 -36.46 -60.39 10.04
N GLY A 139 -36.70 -61.37 9.17
CA GLY A 139 -37.60 -62.50 9.46
C GLY A 139 -39.00 -62.51 8.83
N GLY A 140 -39.30 -63.61 8.10
CA GLY A 140 -40.65 -64.17 8.01
C GLY A 140 -41.20 -64.36 6.59
N GLY A 141 -40.98 -65.54 6.00
CA GLY A 141 -41.44 -65.87 4.65
C GLY A 141 -42.84 -66.49 4.55
N LYS A 142 -43.38 -66.58 3.32
CA LYS A 142 -43.83 -67.82 2.64
C LYS A 142 -44.64 -67.52 1.36
N ARG A 143 -44.24 -68.27 0.31
CA ARG A 143 -45.03 -68.93 -0.77
C ARG A 143 -45.97 -68.12 -1.68
N GLY A 144 -45.69 -68.20 -2.99
CA GLY A 144 -46.72 -68.19 -4.04
C GLY A 144 -46.22 -68.11 -5.50
N LYS A 145 -45.82 -69.25 -6.06
CA LYS A 145 -45.73 -69.67 -7.47
C LYS A 145 -46.25 -68.71 -8.59
N ASN A 146 -45.42 -68.39 -9.58
CA ASN A 146 -45.41 -69.04 -10.92
C ASN A 146 -44.38 -68.42 -11.91
N ASN A 147 -43.93 -69.28 -12.83
CA ASN A 147 -42.86 -69.16 -13.84
C ASN A 147 -42.88 -67.93 -14.76
N TYR A 148 -41.70 -67.44 -15.16
CA TYR A 148 -41.06 -67.69 -16.47
C TYR A 148 -39.62 -67.11 -16.47
N GLY A 149 -38.66 -67.87 -16.98
CA GLY A 149 -37.23 -67.55 -16.91
C GLY A 149 -36.76 -66.52 -17.94
N PHE A 150 -35.76 -65.73 -17.56
CA PHE A 150 -34.76 -65.20 -18.49
C PHE A 150 -33.45 -64.93 -17.75
N THR A 151 -32.37 -65.46 -18.32
CA THR A 151 -30.97 -65.31 -17.91
C THR A 151 -30.42 -63.93 -18.28
N GLY A 152 -29.48 -63.38 -17.49
CA GLY A 152 -28.68 -62.24 -17.94
C GLY A 152 -27.98 -61.46 -16.82
N ASN A 153 -26.74 -61.85 -16.51
CA ASN A 153 -25.79 -61.07 -15.73
C ASN A 153 -25.71 -59.61 -16.20
N LYS A 154 -25.90 -58.64 -15.30
CA LYS A 154 -25.41 -57.27 -15.46
C LYS A 154 -24.71 -56.84 -14.17
N PHE A 155 -23.51 -56.30 -14.34
CA PHE A 155 -22.51 -55.88 -13.34
C PHE A 155 -21.54 -56.98 -12.88
N GLY A 156 -20.57 -57.26 -13.75
CA GLY A 156 -19.51 -58.26 -13.61
C GLY A 156 -18.43 -57.95 -12.57
N LEU A 157 -18.80 -57.83 -11.29
CA LEU A 157 -17.91 -58.13 -10.18
C LEU A 157 -18.51 -59.27 -9.36
N SER A 158 -17.70 -60.27 -9.03
CA SER A 158 -18.13 -61.33 -8.11
C SER A 158 -18.50 -60.72 -6.75
N GLN A 159 -19.35 -61.40 -5.98
CA GLN A 159 -19.72 -60.98 -4.61
C GLN A 159 -18.50 -60.68 -3.73
N LYS A 160 -17.37 -61.39 -3.97
CA LYS A 160 -16.10 -61.13 -3.29
C LYS A 160 -15.47 -59.80 -3.72
N GLY A 161 -15.56 -59.42 -4.99
CA GLY A 161 -15.06 -58.14 -5.50
C GLY A 161 -15.80 -56.93 -4.91
N TRP A 162 -17.12 -57.03 -4.73
CA TRP A 162 -17.89 -55.99 -4.06
C TRP A 162 -17.53 -55.82 -2.58
N ILE A 163 -17.23 -56.92 -1.88
CA ILE A 163 -16.77 -56.90 -0.48
C ILE A 163 -15.38 -56.25 -0.38
N THR A 164 -14.47 -56.53 -1.31
CA THR A 164 -13.15 -55.90 -1.32
C THR A 164 -13.22 -54.41 -1.58
N VAL A 165 -14.06 -53.97 -2.53
CA VAL A 165 -14.24 -52.54 -2.85
C VAL A 165 -14.88 -51.79 -1.68
N THR A 166 -15.91 -52.35 -1.06
CA THR A 166 -16.54 -51.73 0.13
C THR A 166 -15.61 -51.70 1.33
N GLY A 167 -14.79 -52.74 1.53
CA GLY A 167 -13.75 -52.75 2.56
C GLY A 167 -12.68 -51.68 2.33
N PHE A 168 -12.25 -51.47 1.09
CA PHE A 168 -11.24 -50.47 0.75
C PHE A 168 -11.77 -49.03 0.89
N VAL A 169 -13.00 -48.78 0.46
CA VAL A 169 -13.66 -47.47 0.64
C VAL A 169 -13.92 -47.18 2.12
N GLY A 170 -14.33 -48.20 2.89
CA GLY A 170 -14.49 -48.11 4.34
C GLY A 170 -13.19 -47.81 5.07
N LEU A 171 -12.07 -48.42 4.65
CA LEU A 171 -10.75 -48.15 5.21
C LEU A 171 -10.27 -46.72 4.93
N ILE A 172 -10.51 -46.20 3.71
CA ILE A 172 -10.17 -44.81 3.37
C ILE A 172 -10.99 -43.81 4.19
N LEU A 173 -12.29 -44.08 4.38
CA LEU A 173 -13.16 -43.26 5.24
C LEU A 173 -12.72 -43.30 6.71
N LEU A 174 -12.34 -44.48 7.21
CA LEU A 174 -11.84 -44.64 8.57
C LEU A 174 -10.49 -43.94 8.77
N LEU A 175 -9.59 -44.02 7.78
CA LEU A 175 -8.32 -43.29 7.79
C LEU A 175 -8.56 -41.77 7.76
N LYS A 176 -9.51 -41.28 6.95
CA LYS A 176 -9.91 -39.85 6.99
C LYS A 176 -10.48 -39.43 8.33
N LEU A 177 -11.26 -40.28 9.01
CA LEU A 177 -11.81 -39.99 10.34
C LEU A 177 -10.73 -40.01 11.44
N MET A 178 -9.77 -40.93 11.35
CA MET A 178 -8.70 -41.08 12.36
C MET A 178 -7.57 -40.06 12.17
N PHE A 179 -7.35 -39.57 10.94
CA PHE A 179 -6.32 -38.56 10.62
C PHE A 179 -6.91 -37.18 10.29
N SER A 180 -8.20 -36.94 10.57
CA SER A 180 -8.73 -35.57 10.70
C SER A 180 -8.27 -35.01 12.05
N GLY A 181 -6.96 -34.84 12.20
CA GLY A 181 -6.45 -33.85 13.14
C GLY A 181 -6.86 -32.50 12.58
N SER A 182 -7.76 -31.82 13.27
CA SER A 182 -7.99 -30.40 13.09
C SER A 182 -6.65 -29.68 13.27
N SER A 183 -5.99 -29.34 12.16
CA SER A 183 -5.16 -28.14 12.16
C SER A 183 -6.15 -26.98 12.33
N GLU A 184 -6.43 -26.61 13.57
CA GLU A 184 -6.98 -25.30 13.87
C GLU A 184 -5.91 -24.29 13.45
N ASP A 185 -6.03 -23.83 12.22
CA ASP A 185 -5.41 -22.60 11.78
C ASP A 185 -6.16 -21.47 12.49
N PRO A 186 -5.55 -20.67 13.39
CA PRO A 186 -6.27 -19.73 14.26
C PRO A 186 -6.94 -18.56 13.53
N HIS A 187 -6.91 -18.51 12.20
CA HIS A 187 -7.27 -17.33 11.40
C HIS A 187 -8.55 -17.47 10.58
N HIS A 188 -9.39 -18.48 10.80
CA HIS A 188 -10.61 -18.65 10.00
C HIS A 188 -11.89 -18.62 10.84
N HIS A 189 -12.22 -17.43 11.34
CA HIS A 189 -13.59 -17.02 11.57
C HIS A 189 -13.87 -15.81 10.69
N VAL A 190 -14.59 -16.01 9.58
CA VAL A 190 -15.28 -14.88 8.92
C VAL A 190 -16.22 -14.30 9.98
N LEU A 191 -15.80 -13.19 10.58
CA LEU A 191 -16.58 -12.53 11.62
C LEU A 191 -17.85 -11.99 10.96
N ASP A 192 -19.00 -12.54 11.35
CA ASP A 192 -20.28 -11.96 10.96
C ASP A 192 -20.42 -10.59 11.63
N GLN A 193 -20.05 -9.54 10.88
CA GLN A 193 -19.96 -8.16 11.35
C GLN A 193 -21.24 -7.68 12.05
N ALA A 194 -22.41 -8.19 11.64
CA ALA A 194 -23.70 -7.83 12.21
C ALA A 194 -23.86 -8.23 13.69
N HIS A 195 -23.04 -9.15 14.19
CA HIS A 195 -23.09 -9.65 15.58
C HIS A 195 -21.96 -9.13 16.46
N LEU A 196 -21.08 -8.26 15.95
CA LEU A 196 -20.02 -7.66 16.75
C LEU A 196 -20.62 -6.72 17.80
N ILE A 197 -20.15 -6.83 19.04
CA ILE A 197 -20.59 -6.01 20.17
C ILE A 197 -19.46 -5.05 20.56
N PRO A 198 -19.68 -3.73 20.49
CA PRO A 198 -18.73 -2.71 20.94
C PRO A 198 -18.22 -2.97 22.36
N ARG A 199 -16.89 -2.90 22.55
CA ARG A 199 -16.24 -3.00 23.86
C ARG A 199 -15.63 -1.66 24.22
N ASP A 200 -16.12 -1.08 25.31
CA ASP A 200 -15.52 0.10 25.93
C ASP A 200 -14.53 -0.36 27.01
N TYR A 201 -13.25 -0.28 26.69
CA TYR A 201 -12.14 -0.63 27.57
C TYR A 201 -11.88 0.44 28.63
N LEU A 202 -12.39 1.67 28.45
CA LEU A 202 -12.11 2.82 29.31
C LEU A 202 -13.15 2.98 30.43
N ASN A 203 -14.35 2.41 30.27
CA ASN A 203 -15.42 2.46 31.27
C ASN A 203 -15.21 1.46 32.43
N ASN A 204 -14.52 0.35 32.20
CA ASN A 204 -14.22 -0.60 33.27
C ASN A 204 -13.02 -0.09 34.08
N SER A 205 -13.25 0.23 35.36
CA SER A 205 -12.22 0.62 36.33
C SER A 205 -10.93 -0.20 36.18
N LEU A 206 -9.82 0.48 35.84
CA LEU A 206 -8.42 0.04 35.85
C LEU A 206 -8.23 -1.49 35.94
N ALA A 207 -8.35 -2.18 34.80
CA ALA A 207 -8.02 -3.60 34.73
C ALA A 207 -6.49 -3.76 34.75
N ASP A 208 -5.97 -4.32 35.86
CA ASP A 208 -4.60 -4.84 35.97
C ASP A 208 -4.69 -6.36 36.19
N PRO A 209 -4.18 -7.21 35.27
CA PRO A 209 -3.40 -6.87 34.07
C PRO A 209 -4.23 -6.26 32.93
N ALA A 210 -3.54 -5.67 31.94
CA ALA A 210 -4.14 -5.11 30.75
C ALA A 210 -5.12 -6.10 30.07
N PRO A 211 -6.26 -5.63 29.54
CA PRO A 211 -7.29 -6.49 28.98
C PRO A 211 -6.92 -7.12 27.63
N PHE A 212 -5.71 -6.88 27.15
CA PHE A 212 -5.17 -7.39 25.88
C PHE A 212 -4.20 -8.52 26.16
N GLU A 213 -4.51 -9.73 25.69
CA GLU A 213 -3.70 -10.94 25.92
C GLU A 213 -2.23 -10.78 25.49
N PHE A 214 -2.02 -9.99 24.45
CA PHE A 214 -0.69 -9.74 23.89
C PHE A 214 0.12 -8.67 24.63
N CYS A 215 -0.40 -8.07 25.70
CA CYS A 215 0.34 -7.12 26.53
C CYS A 215 0.98 -7.80 27.74
N PRO A 216 2.28 -7.55 28.04
CA PRO A 216 3.20 -6.73 27.27
C PRO A 216 3.63 -7.41 25.95
N VAL A 217 3.88 -6.60 24.91
CA VAL A 217 4.39 -7.11 23.63
C VAL A 217 5.69 -7.89 23.80
N PHE A 218 5.89 -8.88 22.94
CA PHE A 218 6.98 -9.86 23.04
C PHE A 218 6.96 -10.71 24.32
N GLY A 219 5.90 -10.62 25.13
CA GLY A 219 5.64 -11.50 26.25
C GLY A 219 5.06 -12.85 25.82
N PRO A 220 4.77 -13.76 26.77
CA PRO A 220 4.27 -15.10 26.47
C PRO A 220 2.92 -15.16 25.72
N GLY A 221 2.09 -14.12 25.83
CA GLY A 221 0.80 -14.00 25.12
C GLY A 221 0.91 -13.42 23.70
N ASP A 222 2.10 -13.00 23.26
CA ASP A 222 2.32 -12.46 21.93
C ASP A 222 2.64 -13.59 20.93
N ALA A 223 1.58 -14.17 20.34
CA ALA A 223 1.70 -15.26 19.38
C ALA A 223 2.48 -14.87 18.11
N ILE A 224 2.46 -13.58 17.72
CA ILE A 224 3.19 -13.10 16.54
C ILE A 224 4.69 -13.05 16.85
N ALA A 225 5.08 -12.54 18.02
CA ALA A 225 6.45 -12.59 18.48
C ALA A 225 6.98 -14.01 18.62
N ALA A 226 6.15 -14.93 19.11
CA ALA A 226 6.52 -16.35 19.19
C ALA A 226 6.77 -16.97 17.81
N ARG A 227 6.02 -16.56 16.79
CA ARG A 227 6.14 -17.04 15.40
C ARG A 227 7.30 -16.40 14.63
N ARG A 228 7.46 -15.08 14.75
CA ARG A 228 8.38 -14.27 13.91
C ARG A 228 9.69 -13.91 14.59
N GLY A 229 9.74 -13.97 15.92
CA GLY A 229 10.88 -13.55 16.72
C GLY A 229 10.88 -12.06 17.02
N GLN A 230 11.22 -11.71 18.26
CA GLN A 230 11.26 -10.33 18.73
C GLN A 230 12.23 -9.45 17.93
N LEU A 231 13.44 -9.94 17.66
CA LEU A 231 14.47 -9.14 17.00
C LEU A 231 14.07 -8.74 15.58
N GLU A 232 13.46 -9.65 14.82
CA GLU A 232 13.03 -9.38 13.45
C GLU A 232 11.86 -8.39 13.41
N LEU A 233 10.90 -8.53 14.33
CA LEU A 233 9.81 -7.57 14.46
C LEU A 233 10.31 -6.18 14.90
N LEU A 234 11.37 -6.09 15.71
CA LEU A 234 11.98 -4.81 16.04
C LEU A 234 12.72 -4.21 14.83
N LYS A 235 13.42 -5.01 14.02
CA LYS A 235 14.06 -4.58 12.76
C LYS A 235 13.04 -4.11 11.71
N SER A 236 11.78 -4.53 11.81
CA SER A 236 10.72 -4.09 10.89
C SER A 236 10.38 -2.60 11.01
N ARG A 237 10.78 -1.92 12.11
CA ARG A 237 10.45 -0.52 12.38
C ARG A 237 11.55 0.41 11.84
N LEU A 238 11.33 1.01 10.67
CA LEU A 238 12.28 1.93 10.05
C LEU A 238 12.23 3.33 10.70
N HIS A 239 11.02 3.80 10.98
CA HIS A 239 10.77 5.02 11.74
C HIS A 239 9.42 4.89 12.45
N THR A 240 9.31 5.26 13.72
CA THR A 240 8.02 5.20 14.45
C THR A 240 7.41 6.56 14.70
N GLY A 241 8.22 7.63 14.71
CA GLY A 241 7.74 8.96 15.10
C GLY A 241 7.18 9.00 16.53
N THR A 242 6.35 10.01 16.82
CA THR A 242 5.64 10.18 18.09
C THR A 242 4.41 9.29 18.22
N ASN A 243 3.92 8.74 17.10
CA ASN A 243 2.69 7.97 17.01
C ASN A 243 1.41 8.73 17.43
N ALA A 244 1.44 10.06 17.55
CA ALA A 244 0.32 10.84 18.10
C ALA A 244 -1.01 10.56 17.39
N ARG A 245 -1.03 10.55 16.04
CA ARG A 245 -2.24 10.25 15.26
C ARG A 245 -2.69 8.80 15.43
N VAL A 246 -1.76 7.84 15.50
CA VAL A 246 -2.09 6.42 15.75
C VAL A 246 -2.72 6.26 17.13
N GLN A 247 -2.14 6.89 18.16
CA GLN A 247 -2.67 6.87 19.51
C GLN A 247 -4.06 7.50 19.60
N ARG A 248 -4.34 8.57 18.83
CA ARG A 248 -5.70 9.14 18.72
C ARG A 248 -6.71 8.09 18.24
N VAL A 249 -6.37 7.37 17.17
CA VAL A 249 -7.24 6.32 16.60
C VAL A 249 -7.42 5.17 17.59
N LEU A 250 -6.36 4.76 18.28
CA LEU A 250 -6.43 3.69 19.29
C LEU A 250 -7.27 4.10 20.51
N GLN A 251 -7.16 5.35 20.98
CA GLN A 251 -7.99 5.86 22.08
C GLN A 251 -9.47 5.91 21.69
N LYS A 252 -9.77 6.32 20.45
CA LYS A 252 -11.11 6.22 19.87
C LYS A 252 -11.61 4.77 19.85
N ALA A 253 -10.79 3.83 19.38
CA ALA A 253 -11.14 2.41 19.33
C ALA A 253 -11.34 1.80 20.74
N MET A 254 -10.50 2.16 21.71
CA MET A 254 -10.59 1.71 23.11
C MET A 254 -11.87 2.19 23.79
N SER A 255 -12.43 3.34 23.39
CA SER A 255 -13.74 3.81 23.87
C SER A 255 -14.93 3.01 23.32
N GLY A 256 -14.68 2.02 22.45
CA GLY A 256 -15.72 1.26 21.76
C GLY A 256 -16.34 1.98 20.57
N SER A 257 -15.72 3.03 20.05
CA SER A 257 -16.19 3.73 18.85
C SER A 257 -15.77 2.99 17.56
N SER A 258 -16.57 3.14 16.50
CA SER A 258 -16.26 2.59 15.17
C SER A 258 -15.04 3.25 14.54
N ILE A 259 -14.28 2.45 13.79
CA ILE A 259 -13.10 2.87 13.05
C ILE A 259 -13.24 2.53 11.56
N THR A 260 -12.95 3.51 10.70
CA THR A 260 -12.81 3.30 9.26
C THR A 260 -11.32 3.20 8.91
N LEU A 261 -10.91 2.02 8.45
CA LEU A 261 -9.56 1.73 7.96
C LEU A 261 -9.55 1.85 6.44
N SER A 262 -8.52 2.47 5.88
CA SER A 262 -8.33 2.58 4.44
C SER A 262 -6.93 2.15 4.03
N VAL A 263 -6.81 1.56 2.84
CA VAL A 263 -5.53 1.15 2.26
C VAL A 263 -5.39 1.77 0.88
N LEU A 264 -4.28 2.45 0.64
CA LEU A 264 -3.82 2.86 -0.68
C LEU A 264 -2.49 2.14 -0.96
N GLY A 265 -2.35 1.58 -2.15
CA GLY A 265 -1.14 0.87 -2.51
C GLY A 265 -1.16 0.35 -3.94
N GLY A 266 -0.08 -0.34 -4.27
CA GLY A 266 0.09 -1.01 -5.56
C GLY A 266 -0.57 -2.39 -5.63
N SER A 267 -0.02 -3.24 -6.51
CA SER A 267 -0.57 -4.56 -6.80
C SER A 267 -0.63 -5.50 -5.59
N VAL A 268 0.34 -5.42 -4.66
CA VAL A 268 0.34 -6.25 -3.45
C VAL A 268 -0.84 -5.87 -2.57
N SER A 269 -1.06 -4.58 -2.30
CA SER A 269 -2.26 -4.12 -1.59
C SER A 269 -3.58 -4.40 -2.32
N ALA A 270 -3.56 -4.48 -3.66
CA ALA A 270 -4.67 -4.96 -4.49
C ALA A 270 -4.79 -6.50 -4.53
N CYS A 271 -4.11 -7.20 -3.63
CA CYS A 271 -4.18 -8.65 -3.38
C CYS A 271 -3.66 -9.55 -4.50
N THR A 272 -2.78 -9.02 -5.37
CA THR A 272 -2.07 -9.85 -6.35
C THR A 272 -1.14 -10.83 -5.66
N GLY A 273 -1.29 -12.11 -6.01
CA GLY A 273 -0.59 -13.22 -5.34
C GLY A 273 -1.32 -13.75 -4.10
N ALA A 274 -2.43 -13.12 -3.70
CA ALA A 274 -3.29 -13.56 -2.60
C ALA A 274 -4.79 -13.51 -2.91
N GLY A 275 -5.19 -14.14 -4.01
CA GLY A 275 -6.59 -14.29 -4.41
C GLY A 275 -7.09 -13.25 -5.41
N ASP A 276 -6.27 -12.24 -5.73
CA ASP A 276 -6.50 -11.25 -6.79
C ASP A 276 -7.79 -10.41 -6.67
N ASP A 277 -8.37 -10.39 -5.47
CA ASP A 277 -9.54 -9.61 -5.09
C ASP A 277 -9.19 -8.73 -3.87
N PRO A 278 -9.35 -7.39 -3.93
CA PRO A 278 -9.04 -6.47 -2.84
C PRO A 278 -9.69 -6.79 -1.48
N VAL A 279 -10.79 -7.57 -1.47
CA VAL A 279 -11.48 -7.99 -0.23
C VAL A 279 -11.19 -9.45 0.16
N ASN A 280 -10.26 -10.13 -0.51
CA ASN A 280 -9.95 -11.53 -0.26
C ASN A 280 -9.39 -11.75 1.15
N GLU A 281 -9.87 -12.79 1.84
CA GLU A 281 -9.45 -13.17 3.19
C GLU A 281 -7.96 -13.50 3.32
N LYS A 282 -7.30 -13.86 2.22
CA LYS A 282 -5.87 -14.17 2.20
C LYS A 282 -4.99 -12.94 2.08
N CYS A 283 -5.58 -11.78 1.83
CA CYS A 283 -4.86 -10.54 1.64
C CYS A 283 -4.60 -9.84 2.97
N TYR A 284 -3.44 -9.17 3.08
CA TYR A 284 -3.00 -8.54 4.32
C TYR A 284 -3.99 -7.48 4.86
N PRO A 285 -4.67 -6.64 4.04
CA PRO A 285 -5.65 -5.69 4.54
C PRO A 285 -6.83 -6.37 5.24
N HIS A 286 -7.34 -7.46 4.66
CA HIS A 286 -8.42 -8.24 5.25
C HIS A 286 -7.97 -8.90 6.56
N LYS A 287 -6.79 -9.54 6.56
CA LYS A 287 -6.22 -10.17 7.77
C LYS A 287 -6.04 -9.18 8.91
N PHE A 288 -5.54 -7.98 8.59
CA PHE A 288 -5.40 -6.91 9.57
C PHE A 288 -6.76 -6.46 10.10
N PHE A 289 -7.76 -6.30 9.24
CA PHE A 289 -9.11 -5.89 9.63
C PHE A 289 -9.85 -6.97 10.45
N ASP A 290 -9.67 -8.24 10.13
CA ASP A 290 -10.20 -9.35 10.93
C ASP A 290 -9.58 -9.34 12.33
N TRP A 291 -8.25 -9.27 12.41
CA TRP A 291 -7.55 -9.12 13.69
C TRP A 291 -8.04 -7.89 14.45
N TRP A 292 -8.20 -6.75 13.79
CA TRP A 292 -8.71 -5.53 14.39
C TRP A 292 -10.08 -5.76 15.05
N ASN A 293 -11.00 -6.45 14.37
CA ASN A 293 -12.32 -6.75 14.91
C ASN A 293 -12.31 -7.78 16.06
N THR A 294 -11.24 -8.56 16.23
CA THR A 294 -11.06 -9.37 17.45
C THR A 294 -10.70 -8.52 18.66
N VAL A 295 -9.97 -7.42 18.46
CA VAL A 295 -9.49 -6.53 19.53
C VAL A 295 -10.50 -5.41 19.83
N PHE A 296 -10.99 -4.73 18.79
CA PHE A 296 -11.95 -3.63 18.88
C PHE A 296 -13.22 -3.97 18.09
N PRO A 297 -14.02 -4.96 18.54
CA PRO A 297 -15.22 -5.39 17.83
C PRO A 297 -16.22 -4.24 17.72
N HIS A 298 -16.68 -3.92 16.51
CA HIS A 298 -17.76 -2.96 16.30
C HIS A 298 -18.47 -3.26 14.97
N PRO A 299 -19.81 -3.28 14.90
CA PRO A 299 -20.54 -3.67 13.69
C PRO A 299 -20.44 -2.65 12.55
N ALA A 300 -20.05 -1.41 12.87
CA ALA A 300 -19.79 -0.33 11.92
C ALA A 300 -18.29 -0.05 11.69
N ASN A 301 -17.39 -0.96 12.05
CA ASN A 301 -16.02 -0.86 11.55
C ASN A 301 -16.04 -1.10 10.03
N GLU A 302 -15.23 -0.35 9.30
CA GLU A 302 -15.19 -0.44 7.83
C GLU A 302 -13.75 -0.58 7.34
N LEU A 303 -13.56 -1.42 6.32
CA LEU A 303 -12.32 -1.51 5.55
C LEU A 303 -12.60 -1.02 4.13
N THR A 304 -11.91 0.04 3.71
CA THR A 304 -11.87 0.48 2.32
C THR A 304 -10.52 0.16 1.72
N ASN A 305 -10.44 -0.89 0.90
CA ASN A 305 -9.23 -1.17 0.12
C ASN A 305 -9.31 -0.42 -1.23
N GLY A 306 -8.68 0.75 -1.28
CA GLY A 306 -8.57 1.61 -2.47
C GLY A 306 -7.32 1.33 -3.32
N ALA A 307 -6.61 0.23 -3.07
CA ALA A 307 -5.42 -0.12 -3.83
C ALA A 307 -5.76 -0.55 -5.27
N THR A 308 -4.88 -0.20 -6.19
CA THR A 308 -5.04 -0.45 -7.63
C THR A 308 -3.77 -1.12 -8.15
N LYS A 309 -3.94 -2.12 -9.03
CA LYS A 309 -2.81 -2.83 -9.62
C LYS A 309 -2.00 -1.90 -10.51
N LYS A 310 -0.67 -2.07 -10.51
CA LYS A 310 0.28 -1.32 -11.34
C LYS A 310 0.12 0.22 -11.20
N THR A 311 -0.18 0.72 -10.01
CA THR A 311 -0.19 2.16 -9.71
C THR A 311 0.78 2.44 -8.58
N ASP A 312 1.35 3.64 -8.59
CA ASP A 312 2.37 4.11 -7.67
C ASP A 312 1.91 5.40 -6.97
N SER A 313 2.75 5.97 -6.12
CA SER A 313 2.40 7.19 -5.38
C SER A 313 2.22 8.40 -6.29
N ALA A 314 2.84 8.44 -7.48
CA ALA A 314 2.66 9.52 -8.45
C ALA A 314 1.20 9.69 -8.87
N TYR A 315 0.48 8.58 -9.05
CA TYR A 315 -0.97 8.61 -9.29
C TYR A 315 -1.76 9.05 -8.05
N TYR A 316 -1.53 8.43 -6.89
CA TYR A 316 -2.33 8.72 -5.69
C TYR A 316 -2.08 10.12 -5.12
N ALA A 317 -0.91 10.71 -5.36
CA ALA A 317 -0.58 12.08 -4.96
C ALA A 317 -1.64 13.09 -5.43
N TYR A 318 -2.28 12.83 -6.57
CA TYR A 318 -3.33 13.67 -7.14
C TYR A 318 -4.72 13.05 -7.05
N CYS A 319 -4.83 11.73 -7.10
CA CYS A 319 -6.11 11.02 -7.25
C CYS A 319 -6.59 10.29 -5.99
N ASN A 320 -5.93 10.41 -4.83
CA ASN A 320 -6.30 9.64 -3.63
C ASN A 320 -7.75 9.85 -3.15
N SER A 321 -8.36 11.01 -3.40
CA SER A 321 -9.76 11.28 -3.03
C SER A 321 -10.75 10.32 -3.66
N HIS A 322 -10.38 9.71 -4.79
CA HIS A 322 -11.19 8.73 -5.51
C HIS A 322 -11.13 7.33 -4.90
N HIS A 323 -10.15 7.09 -4.04
CA HIS A 323 -9.84 5.79 -3.45
C HIS A 323 -10.01 5.76 -1.93
N LEU A 324 -10.33 6.91 -1.35
CA LEU A 324 -10.63 7.07 0.07
C LEU A 324 -12.10 7.46 0.25
N PRO A 325 -12.76 6.96 1.31
CA PRO A 325 -14.06 7.48 1.68
C PRO A 325 -13.97 8.94 2.15
N ASP A 326 -15.11 9.62 2.27
CA ASP A 326 -15.19 11.00 2.76
C ASP A 326 -14.61 11.16 4.18
N LYS A 327 -14.66 10.09 4.99
CA LYS A 327 -14.08 10.05 6.33
C LYS A 327 -13.32 8.75 6.52
N THR A 328 -12.08 8.86 6.98
CA THR A 328 -11.23 7.71 7.33
C THR A 328 -10.47 8.04 8.61
N ASP A 329 -10.29 7.05 9.48
CA ASP A 329 -9.56 7.24 10.74
C ASP A 329 -8.08 6.89 10.58
N MET A 330 -7.78 5.86 9.79
CA MET A 330 -6.43 5.37 9.55
C MET A 330 -6.25 4.97 8.09
N VAL A 331 -5.17 5.44 7.47
CA VAL A 331 -4.78 5.12 6.10
C VAL A 331 -3.42 4.43 6.09
N ILE A 332 -3.38 3.23 5.52
CA ILE A 332 -2.14 2.48 5.26
C ILE A 332 -1.70 2.80 3.83
N LEU A 333 -0.42 3.19 3.68
CA LEU A 333 0.22 3.48 2.40
C LEU A 333 1.30 2.43 2.12
N GLU A 334 1.14 1.66 1.04
CA GLU A 334 2.07 0.59 0.67
C GLU A 334 2.58 0.79 -0.75
N PHE A 335 3.76 1.42 -0.85
CA PHE A 335 4.38 1.82 -2.11
C PHE A 335 5.88 1.50 -2.20
N ASP A 336 6.52 0.94 -1.16
CA ASP A 336 7.96 0.62 -1.14
C ASP A 336 8.40 -0.32 -2.28
N ALA A 337 7.45 -1.09 -2.84
CA ALA A 337 7.69 -1.98 -3.98
C ALA A 337 7.01 -1.52 -5.28
N ALA A 338 6.28 -0.40 -5.26
CA ALA A 338 5.56 0.13 -6.41
C ALA A 338 6.27 1.35 -7.00
N ASP A 339 6.82 2.21 -6.15
CA ASP A 339 7.54 3.40 -6.57
C ASP A 339 8.95 3.04 -7.07
N PRO A 340 9.49 3.74 -8.08
CA PRO A 340 10.91 3.68 -8.41
C PRO A 340 11.73 4.47 -7.38
N ASN A 341 13.02 4.16 -7.34
CA ASN A 341 13.99 4.86 -6.50
C ASN A 341 14.52 6.12 -7.19
N ASP A 342 13.63 7.07 -7.46
CA ASP A 342 13.93 8.32 -8.16
C ASP A 342 13.54 9.54 -7.30
N PRO A 343 14.38 10.59 -7.20
CA PRO A 343 14.08 11.80 -6.41
C PRO A 343 12.76 12.51 -6.75
N GLU A 344 12.19 12.33 -7.93
CA GLU A 344 10.87 12.85 -8.27
C GLU A 344 9.76 12.17 -7.43
N TRP A 345 9.89 10.89 -7.12
CA TRP A 345 8.92 10.16 -6.29
C TRP A 345 8.93 10.59 -4.83
N LEU A 346 10.02 11.18 -4.34
CA LEU A 346 10.01 11.85 -3.03
C LEU A 346 8.91 12.94 -2.97
N GLN A 347 8.76 13.71 -4.06
CA GLN A 347 7.78 14.79 -4.12
C GLN A 347 6.35 14.25 -4.27
N HIS A 348 6.17 13.19 -5.05
CA HIS A 348 4.87 12.52 -5.20
C HIS A 348 4.40 11.89 -3.89
N PHE A 349 5.28 11.12 -3.25
CA PHE A 349 4.97 10.47 -1.99
C PHE A 349 4.73 11.49 -0.87
N GLU A 350 5.52 12.57 -0.80
CA GLU A 350 5.24 13.70 0.10
C GLU A 350 3.86 14.31 -0.15
N LEU A 351 3.51 14.58 -1.42
CA LEU A 351 2.23 15.19 -1.77
C LEU A 351 1.07 14.28 -1.34
N LEU A 352 1.19 12.97 -1.56
CA LEU A 352 0.24 11.97 -1.10
C LEU A 352 0.06 12.00 0.42
N VAL A 353 1.15 11.82 1.18
CA VAL A 353 1.12 11.79 2.66
C VAL A 353 0.51 13.09 3.19
N ARG A 354 0.99 14.24 2.72
CA ARG A 354 0.46 15.53 3.15
C ARG A 354 -1.02 15.67 2.84
N SER A 355 -1.48 15.23 1.65
CA SER A 355 -2.87 15.41 1.22
C SER A 355 -3.86 14.66 2.12
N ILE A 356 -3.41 13.55 2.71
CA ILE A 356 -4.17 12.77 3.68
C ILE A 356 -4.10 13.42 5.06
N LEU A 357 -2.93 13.87 5.50
CA LEU A 357 -2.73 14.44 6.84
C LEU A 357 -3.49 15.75 7.07
N VAL A 358 -3.67 16.56 6.02
CA VAL A 358 -4.39 17.86 6.07
C VAL A 358 -5.91 17.72 6.01
N ARG A 359 -6.43 16.49 5.88
CA ARG A 359 -7.88 16.25 5.88
C ARG A 359 -8.50 16.64 7.24
N PRO A 360 -9.75 17.14 7.27
CA PRO A 360 -10.37 17.69 8.49
C PRO A 360 -10.45 16.71 9.67
N GLU A 361 -10.59 15.42 9.39
CA GLU A 361 -10.69 14.33 10.36
C GLU A 361 -9.33 13.87 10.93
N MET A 362 -8.23 14.48 10.46
CA MET A 362 -6.86 14.23 10.92
C MET A 362 -6.51 12.73 10.97
N PRO A 363 -6.66 11.99 9.85
CA PRO A 363 -6.41 10.54 9.85
C PRO A 363 -4.99 10.21 10.29
N ALA A 364 -4.82 9.04 10.91
CA ALA A 364 -3.51 8.44 11.09
C ALA A 364 -3.01 7.90 9.75
N VAL A 365 -1.74 8.12 9.43
CA VAL A 365 -1.09 7.51 8.26
C VAL A 365 -0.08 6.50 8.78
N ILE A 366 0.03 5.35 8.13
CA ILE A 366 1.07 4.35 8.37
C ILE A 366 1.67 3.98 7.02
N ILE A 367 2.98 4.14 6.88
CA ILE A 367 3.71 3.66 5.69
C ILE A 367 4.10 2.21 5.97
N LEU A 368 3.65 1.31 5.11
CA LEU A 368 3.88 -0.12 5.20
C LEU A 368 4.71 -0.58 4.00
N GLY A 369 5.84 -1.22 4.27
CA GLY A 369 6.76 -1.68 3.25
C GLY A 369 6.60 -3.15 2.92
N HIS A 370 6.21 -3.47 1.68
CA HIS A 370 6.47 -4.77 1.09
C HIS A 370 7.94 -4.90 0.69
N PHE A 371 8.53 -6.08 0.84
CA PHE A 371 9.88 -6.37 0.37
C PHE A 371 9.81 -7.11 -0.96
N SER A 372 10.23 -6.50 -2.06
CA SER A 372 10.27 -7.15 -3.39
C SER A 372 11.68 -7.62 -3.77
N PRO A 373 11.87 -8.91 -4.12
CA PRO A 373 13.10 -9.44 -4.70
C PRO A 373 13.56 -8.69 -5.97
N GLN A 374 12.63 -8.26 -6.81
CA GLN A 374 12.92 -7.49 -8.02
C GLN A 374 13.46 -6.10 -7.69
N VAL A 375 12.79 -5.37 -6.78
CA VAL A 375 13.24 -4.04 -6.33
C VAL A 375 14.60 -4.13 -5.64
N GLN A 376 14.82 -5.20 -4.87
CA GLN A 376 16.12 -5.52 -4.29
C GLN A 376 17.20 -5.77 -5.36
N ALA A 377 16.87 -6.50 -6.43
CA ALA A 377 17.81 -6.75 -7.51
C ALA A 377 18.20 -5.46 -8.26
N GLN A 378 17.27 -4.51 -8.37
CA GLN A 378 17.48 -3.22 -9.03
C GLN A 378 18.28 -2.22 -8.18
N ASN A 379 18.01 -2.16 -6.87
CA ASN A 379 18.50 -1.08 -6.01
C ASN A 379 19.44 -1.54 -4.88
N GLY A 380 19.59 -2.84 -4.68
CA GLY A 380 20.22 -3.37 -3.48
C GLY A 380 19.41 -3.00 -2.23
N PHE A 381 20.09 -2.83 -1.09
CA PHE A 381 19.41 -2.53 0.18
C PHE A 381 18.74 -1.15 0.22
N ALA A 382 19.16 -0.19 -0.60
CA ALA A 382 18.66 1.19 -0.57
C ALA A 382 17.63 1.41 -1.67
N GLY A 383 16.43 0.86 -1.49
CA GLY A 383 15.32 1.00 -2.42
C GLY A 383 14.44 2.24 -2.19
N PRO A 384 13.25 2.29 -2.80
CA PRO A 384 12.28 3.38 -2.66
C PRO A 384 11.91 3.71 -1.22
N GLU A 385 12.00 2.72 -0.31
CA GLU A 385 11.77 2.92 1.12
C GLU A 385 12.65 4.01 1.74
N LEU A 386 13.82 4.30 1.15
CA LEU A 386 14.68 5.40 1.59
C LEU A 386 13.99 6.77 1.40
N LEU A 387 13.34 6.97 0.25
CA LEU A 387 12.61 8.20 -0.05
C LEU A 387 11.40 8.33 0.87
N HIS A 388 10.66 7.23 1.06
CA HIS A 388 9.49 7.21 1.93
C HIS A 388 9.86 7.47 3.39
N ASN A 389 11.00 6.98 3.86
CA ASN A 389 11.48 7.20 5.21
C ASN A 389 11.86 8.68 5.48
N VAL A 390 12.34 9.41 4.47
CA VAL A 390 12.57 10.86 4.59
C VAL A 390 11.24 11.60 4.79
N VAL A 391 10.19 11.22 4.04
CA VAL A 391 8.84 11.77 4.23
C VAL A 391 8.28 11.39 5.60
N ALA A 392 8.45 10.13 6.01
CA ALA A 392 8.03 9.61 7.31
C ALA A 392 8.58 10.46 8.47
N GLN A 393 9.88 10.74 8.45
CA GLN A 393 10.56 11.54 9.47
C GLN A 393 10.10 12.99 9.51
N PHE A 394 9.88 13.61 8.35
CA PHE A 394 9.47 15.02 8.29
C PHE A 394 8.01 15.24 8.72
N TYR A 395 7.12 14.31 8.36
CA TYR A 395 5.70 14.39 8.69
C TYR A 395 5.30 13.67 9.98
N ASP A 396 6.27 13.07 10.69
CA ASP A 396 6.07 12.31 11.93
C ASP A 396 5.05 11.16 11.74
N VAL A 397 5.29 10.34 10.72
CA VAL A 397 4.44 9.21 10.30
C VAL A 397 5.22 7.90 10.45
N PRO A 398 4.68 6.87 11.11
CA PRO A 398 5.38 5.59 11.24
C PRO A 398 5.59 4.91 9.87
N HIS A 399 6.80 4.43 9.66
CA HIS A 399 7.23 3.59 8.53
C HIS A 399 7.73 2.25 9.05
N ILE A 400 7.00 1.20 8.73
CA ILE A 400 7.29 -0.19 9.08
C ILE A 400 7.40 -1.03 7.82
N SER A 401 8.23 -2.07 7.79
CA SER A 401 8.50 -2.83 6.58
C SER A 401 8.81 -4.30 6.85
N ALA A 402 8.26 -5.18 6.00
CA ALA A 402 8.60 -6.60 5.98
C ALA A 402 10.07 -6.84 5.57
N LYS A 403 10.73 -5.86 4.93
CA LYS A 403 12.15 -5.94 4.57
C LYS A 403 13.02 -6.22 5.80
N GLY A 404 12.77 -5.54 6.91
CA GLY A 404 13.54 -5.74 8.15
C GLY A 404 13.50 -7.18 8.67
N VAL A 405 12.41 -7.92 8.41
CA VAL A 405 12.21 -9.31 8.82
C VAL A 405 12.82 -10.31 7.83
N LEU A 406 12.75 -10.03 6.53
CA LEU A 406 13.14 -10.99 5.49
C LEU A 406 14.55 -10.80 4.95
N TYR A 407 15.13 -9.61 5.08
CA TYR A 407 16.29 -9.23 4.30
C TYR A 407 17.48 -10.17 4.49
N GLU A 408 17.80 -10.48 5.75
CA GLU A 408 18.92 -11.37 6.08
C GLU A 408 18.68 -12.80 5.56
N GLN A 409 17.48 -13.35 5.78
CA GLN A 409 17.10 -14.66 5.27
C GLN A 409 17.17 -14.71 3.74
N TYR A 410 16.69 -13.66 3.06
CA TYR A 410 16.75 -13.58 1.60
C TYR A 410 18.18 -13.57 1.06
N LEU A 411 19.11 -12.88 1.72
CA LEU A 411 20.52 -12.89 1.31
C LEU A 411 21.21 -14.23 1.55
N GLN A 412 20.86 -14.93 2.63
CA GLN A 412 21.47 -16.21 2.97
C GLN A 412 20.89 -17.37 2.16
N THR A 413 19.56 -17.42 1.98
CA THR A 413 18.84 -18.50 1.32
C THR A 413 17.76 -17.97 0.36
N PRO A 414 18.14 -17.30 -0.75
CA PRO A 414 17.20 -16.62 -1.64
C PRO A 414 16.13 -17.53 -2.23
N ASP A 415 16.47 -18.78 -2.58
CA ASP A 415 15.52 -19.72 -3.17
C ASP A 415 14.43 -20.15 -2.17
N GLN A 416 14.80 -20.30 -0.90
CA GLN A 416 13.88 -20.62 0.18
C GLN A 416 12.96 -19.42 0.47
N ALA A 417 13.52 -18.21 0.56
CA ALA A 417 12.73 -17.00 0.77
C ALA A 417 11.73 -16.78 -0.38
N ARG A 418 12.17 -16.93 -1.64
CA ARG A 418 11.32 -16.81 -2.84
C ARG A 418 10.17 -17.81 -2.82
N SER A 419 10.47 -19.10 -2.62
CA SER A 419 9.43 -20.14 -2.59
C SER A 419 8.48 -20.03 -1.40
N ALA A 420 8.96 -19.53 -0.26
CA ALA A 420 8.15 -19.38 0.94
C ALA A 420 7.18 -18.21 0.85
N PHE A 421 7.62 -17.03 0.39
CA PHE A 421 6.87 -15.77 0.57
C PHE A 421 6.41 -15.09 -0.72
N TYR A 422 6.82 -15.57 -1.88
CA TYR A 422 6.57 -14.89 -3.15
C TYR A 422 5.82 -15.77 -4.15
N ALA A 423 4.93 -15.14 -4.92
CA ALA A 423 4.29 -15.75 -6.09
C ALA A 423 5.14 -15.51 -7.35
N ASP A 424 5.76 -14.34 -7.43
CA ASP A 424 6.75 -13.94 -8.43
C ASP A 424 7.73 -12.92 -7.80
N PRO A 425 8.78 -12.45 -8.51
CA PRO A 425 9.77 -11.53 -7.94
C PRO A 425 9.22 -10.18 -7.44
N ASN A 426 7.99 -9.80 -7.79
CA ASN A 426 7.34 -8.57 -7.35
C ASN A 426 6.29 -8.82 -6.27
N HIS A 427 5.49 -9.87 -6.41
CA HIS A 427 4.28 -10.07 -5.62
C HIS A 427 4.46 -11.14 -4.55
N ALA A 428 4.01 -10.81 -3.33
CA ALA A 428 3.92 -11.75 -2.22
C ALA A 428 2.91 -12.87 -2.55
N ASN A 429 3.17 -14.09 -2.08
CA ASN A 429 2.15 -15.13 -2.02
C ASN A 429 1.36 -15.02 -0.70
N HIS A 430 0.44 -15.96 -0.43
CA HIS A 430 -0.35 -15.99 0.81
C HIS A 430 0.50 -15.85 2.09
N ASN A 431 1.63 -16.56 2.19
CA ASN A 431 2.51 -16.50 3.36
C ASN A 431 3.23 -15.15 3.46
N GLY A 432 3.55 -14.53 2.32
CA GLY A 432 4.10 -13.18 2.28
C GLY A 432 3.09 -12.14 2.76
N HIS A 433 1.82 -12.29 2.37
CA HIS A 433 0.73 -11.48 2.91
C HIS A 433 0.51 -11.69 4.41
N ASP A 434 0.63 -12.93 4.90
CA ASP A 434 0.60 -13.21 6.35
C ASP A 434 1.74 -12.49 7.08
N LEU A 435 2.93 -12.44 6.49
CA LEU A 435 4.04 -11.70 7.08
C LEU A 435 3.80 -10.19 7.10
N ILE A 436 3.32 -9.62 6.00
CA ILE A 436 3.02 -8.18 5.93
C ILE A 436 1.95 -7.81 6.99
N ALA A 437 0.91 -8.65 7.14
CA ALA A 437 -0.08 -8.49 8.20
C ALA A 437 0.55 -8.60 9.59
N ASP A 438 1.38 -9.62 9.85
CA ASP A 438 2.04 -9.83 11.14
C ASP A 438 2.91 -8.62 11.55
N VAL A 439 3.64 -8.01 10.61
CA VAL A 439 4.45 -6.80 10.85
C VAL A 439 3.56 -5.62 11.26
N LEU A 440 2.48 -5.38 10.52
CA LEU A 440 1.53 -4.31 10.82
C LEU A 440 0.84 -4.54 12.18
N ILE A 441 0.36 -5.77 12.43
CA ILE A 441 -0.30 -6.15 13.66
C ILE A 441 0.66 -5.99 14.86
N SER A 442 1.90 -6.49 14.76
CA SER A 442 2.90 -6.37 15.83
C SER A 442 3.19 -4.90 16.19
N TYR A 443 3.27 -4.03 15.17
CA TYR A 443 3.39 -2.60 15.40
C TYR A 443 2.17 -2.03 16.14
N ILE A 444 0.95 -2.32 15.69
CA ILE A 444 -0.28 -1.83 16.35
C ILE A 444 -0.42 -2.39 17.77
N MET A 445 -0.10 -3.66 18.00
CA MET A 445 -0.05 -4.26 19.34
C MET A 445 0.86 -3.46 20.27
N SER A 446 2.05 -3.05 19.80
CA SER A 446 2.97 -2.23 20.59
C SER A 446 2.38 -0.87 20.94
N GLN A 447 1.65 -0.26 20.00
CA GLN A 447 0.97 1.02 20.22
C GLN A 447 -0.24 0.88 21.16
N ILE A 448 -0.96 -0.24 21.11
CA ILE A 448 -2.06 -0.55 22.04
C ILE A 448 -1.52 -0.69 23.47
N CYS A 449 -0.46 -1.48 23.67
CA CYS A 449 0.11 -1.67 25.00
C CYS A 449 0.69 -0.37 25.56
N ALA A 450 1.43 0.40 24.74
CA ALA A 450 1.98 1.70 25.15
C ALA A 450 0.86 2.70 25.48
N GLY A 451 -0.18 2.78 24.64
CA GLY A 451 -1.34 3.64 24.85
C GLY A 451 -2.11 3.29 26.12
N TRP A 452 -2.35 2.00 26.36
CA TRP A 452 -2.99 1.52 27.58
C TRP A 452 -2.18 1.87 28.83
N SER A 453 -0.87 1.62 28.81
CA SER A 453 0.03 2.00 29.91
C SER A 453 0.06 3.51 30.15
N ALA A 454 0.04 4.33 29.10
CA ALA A 454 0.01 5.79 29.22
C ALA A 454 -1.31 6.33 29.77
N ILE A 455 -2.45 5.79 29.34
CA ILE A 455 -3.78 6.16 29.87
C ILE A 455 -3.88 5.87 31.37
N ASN A 456 -3.30 4.74 31.81
CA ASN A 456 -3.32 4.32 33.21
C ASN A 456 -2.19 4.93 34.06
N GLY A 457 -1.34 5.79 33.48
CA GLY A 457 -0.24 6.43 34.20
C GLY A 457 0.92 5.49 34.56
N HIS A 458 1.02 4.33 33.91
CA HIS A 458 2.13 3.38 34.05
C HIS A 458 3.29 3.67 33.08
N ALA A 459 3.05 4.46 32.03
CA ALA A 459 4.07 4.87 31.07
C ALA A 459 3.84 6.30 30.57
N PHE A 460 4.84 6.89 29.92
CA PHE A 460 4.84 8.28 29.44
C PHE A 460 5.50 8.42 28.06
N ASP A 461 5.71 7.30 27.37
CA ASP A 461 6.42 7.17 26.10
C ASP A 461 5.53 7.49 24.89
N VAL A 462 4.20 7.55 25.07
CA VAL A 462 3.25 7.95 24.02
C VAL A 462 2.32 9.08 24.48
N PRO A 463 1.86 9.97 23.57
CA PRO A 463 0.96 11.06 23.93
C PRO A 463 -0.42 10.57 24.40
N ASN A 464 -0.89 11.07 25.53
CA ASN A 464 -2.28 10.91 25.96
C ASN A 464 -3.12 12.09 25.43
N LEU A 465 -3.94 11.84 24.42
CA LEU A 465 -4.74 12.87 23.73
C LEU A 465 -6.13 13.05 24.35
N GLY A 466 -6.57 12.09 25.18
CA GLY A 466 -7.93 12.04 25.71
C GLY A 466 -8.93 11.43 24.71
N THR A 467 -10.10 11.03 25.20
CA THR A 467 -11.16 10.48 24.35
C THR A 467 -11.95 11.60 23.67
N GLU A 468 -12.36 11.37 22.41
CA GLU A 468 -13.31 12.23 21.69
C GLU A 468 -14.69 12.14 22.38
N GLY A 469 -14.87 12.87 23.48
CA GLY A 469 -16.03 12.79 24.35
C GLY A 469 -15.90 13.63 25.62
N ASP A 470 -14.67 13.92 26.06
CA ASP A 470 -14.40 14.88 27.12
C ASP A 470 -14.52 16.33 26.58
N SER A 471 -15.75 16.82 26.59
CA SER A 471 -16.18 18.23 26.50
C SER A 471 -16.15 18.96 25.15
N SER A 472 -17.38 19.26 24.69
CA SER A 472 -17.81 20.27 23.71
C SER A 472 -17.60 19.98 22.23
N ALA A 473 -18.74 19.87 21.54
CA ALA A 473 -18.90 19.84 20.10
C ALA A 473 -18.30 21.09 19.43
N SER A 474 -17.01 21.01 19.09
CA SER A 474 -16.39 21.76 18.00
C SER A 474 -15.01 21.13 17.81
N GLY A 475 -14.79 20.47 16.67
CA GLY A 475 -13.42 20.11 16.27
C GLY A 475 -12.51 21.33 16.40
N PRO A 476 -11.21 21.16 16.70
CA PRO A 476 -10.30 22.27 16.87
C PRO A 476 -10.33 23.11 15.59
N SER A 477 -10.95 24.30 15.67
CA SER A 477 -10.89 25.26 14.59
C SER A 477 -9.42 25.62 14.37
N LEU A 478 -8.95 25.36 13.16
CA LEU A 478 -7.62 25.69 12.65
C LEU A 478 -7.33 27.21 12.60
N LEU A 479 -8.26 28.04 13.08
CA LEU A 479 -8.08 29.48 13.23
C LEU A 479 -8.02 29.80 14.72
N GLY A 480 -6.82 30.14 15.18
CA GLY A 480 -6.57 30.49 16.57
C GLY A 480 -7.56 31.55 17.09
N GLY A 481 -8.07 31.30 18.29
CA GLY A 481 -8.73 32.32 19.11
C GLY A 481 -10.24 32.22 19.18
N VAL A 482 -10.77 31.27 19.95
CA VAL A 482 -12.00 31.51 20.71
C VAL A 482 -11.78 30.99 22.13
N GLY A 483 -11.13 31.81 22.95
CA GLY A 483 -11.19 31.64 24.39
C GLY A 483 -12.64 31.73 24.85
N LEU A 484 -13.05 30.81 25.72
CA LEU A 484 -14.32 30.88 26.45
C LEU A 484 -14.48 32.30 27.01
N ARG A 485 -15.65 32.91 26.79
CA ARG A 485 -15.92 34.29 27.23
C ARG A 485 -15.72 34.41 28.74
N LYS A 486 -14.73 35.21 29.12
CA LYS A 486 -14.46 35.67 30.48
C LYS A 486 -15.72 36.32 31.09
N GLY A 487 -16.23 35.77 32.20
CA GLY A 487 -17.25 36.46 33.01
C GLY A 487 -18.52 35.69 33.40
N MET A 488 -18.53 34.36 33.47
CA MET A 488 -19.61 33.66 34.17
C MET A 488 -19.48 33.82 35.70
N PRO A 489 -20.58 33.98 36.46
CA PRO A 489 -20.51 34.15 37.91
C PRO A 489 -19.99 32.86 38.55
N GLY A 490 -18.78 32.91 39.15
CA GLY A 490 -18.17 31.77 39.87
C GLY A 490 -16.76 31.35 39.43
N GLN A 491 -16.13 32.01 38.46
CA GLN A 491 -14.73 31.71 38.07
C GLN A 491 -13.71 32.52 38.88
N GLU A 492 -12.73 31.84 39.47
CA GLU A 492 -11.53 32.49 40.01
C GLU A 492 -10.59 32.92 38.86
N PRO A 493 -9.73 33.94 39.07
CA PRO A 493 -8.82 34.42 38.02
C PRO A 493 -7.73 33.38 37.74
N GLY A 494 -7.94 32.53 36.72
CA GLY A 494 -6.96 31.53 36.28
C GLY A 494 -7.55 30.25 35.66
N ASP A 495 -8.83 29.96 35.92
CA ASP A 495 -9.45 28.68 35.53
C ASP A 495 -9.73 28.51 34.03
N GLY A 496 -9.61 29.58 33.23
CA GLY A 496 -9.87 29.55 31.79
C GLY A 496 -8.63 29.40 30.89
N ASP A 497 -7.44 29.76 31.39
CA ASP A 497 -6.24 29.88 30.56
C ASP A 497 -5.44 28.57 30.50
N SER A 498 -5.47 27.75 31.56
CA SER A 498 -4.73 26.48 31.66
C SER A 498 -5.40 25.31 30.92
N ALA A 499 -6.73 25.27 30.87
CA ALA A 499 -7.46 24.21 30.16
C ALA A 499 -7.28 24.33 28.64
N GLY A 500 -7.35 25.56 28.11
CA GLY A 500 -7.15 25.86 26.70
C GLY A 500 -5.72 25.63 26.20
N SER A 501 -4.70 25.91 27.03
CA SER A 501 -3.30 25.61 26.68
C SER A 501 -3.01 24.12 26.71
N SER A 502 -3.54 23.36 27.68
CA SER A 502 -3.31 21.91 27.79
C SER A 502 -3.91 21.10 26.63
N LEU A 503 -5.02 21.55 26.06
CA LEU A 503 -5.64 20.91 24.89
C LEU A 503 -4.88 21.30 23.62
N ALA A 504 -4.53 22.58 23.46
CA ALA A 504 -3.72 23.03 22.32
C ALA A 504 -2.33 22.36 22.26
N GLU A 505 -1.71 22.12 23.41
CA GLU A 505 -0.45 21.37 23.55
C GLU A 505 -0.64 19.89 23.23
N ARG A 506 -1.70 19.24 23.73
CA ARG A 506 -2.01 17.83 23.41
C ARG A 506 -2.13 17.60 21.90
N TYR A 507 -2.76 18.52 21.18
CA TYR A 507 -2.98 18.40 19.73
C TYR A 507 -1.81 18.94 18.89
N GLN A 508 -0.72 19.42 19.50
CA GLN A 508 0.44 19.91 18.76
C GLN A 508 1.10 18.82 17.91
N GLY A 509 1.18 17.59 18.43
CA GLY A 509 1.70 16.42 17.70
C GLY A 509 0.82 15.96 16.53
N LEU A 510 -0.36 16.57 16.34
CA LEU A 510 -1.24 16.29 15.21
C LEU A 510 -1.10 17.33 14.09
N ARG A 511 -0.33 18.41 14.29
CA ARG A 511 -0.20 19.48 13.30
C ARG A 511 0.65 19.04 12.12
N VAL A 512 0.21 19.38 10.91
CA VAL A 512 0.99 19.22 9.69
C VAL A 512 1.90 20.43 9.53
N PRO A 513 3.22 20.25 9.27
CA PRO A 513 4.14 21.35 9.01
C PRO A 513 3.60 22.30 7.94
N GLN A 514 3.69 23.62 8.11
CA GLN A 514 3.23 24.61 7.13
C GLN A 514 4.29 24.90 6.04
N MET A 515 4.92 23.83 5.55
CA MET A 515 5.96 23.82 4.51
C MET A 515 6.12 22.39 4.01
N ARG A 516 6.74 22.23 2.84
CA ARG A 516 7.18 20.94 2.28
C ARG A 516 8.67 20.70 2.47
N LEU A 517 9.10 19.47 2.26
CA LEU A 517 10.49 19.01 2.39
C LEU A 517 11.49 19.88 1.63
N LYS A 518 11.11 20.35 0.44
CA LYS A 518 11.99 21.17 -0.41
C LYS A 518 11.93 22.67 -0.14
N ASP A 519 10.98 23.12 0.67
CA ASP A 519 10.74 24.54 0.89
C ASP A 519 11.86 25.14 1.76
N ARG A 520 12.34 26.32 1.36
CA ARG A 520 13.31 27.13 2.11
C ARG A 520 12.58 28.20 2.92
N PRO A 521 13.24 28.88 3.88
CA PRO A 521 12.59 29.92 4.69
C PRO A 521 11.88 31.02 3.89
N HIS A 522 12.36 31.38 2.69
CA HIS A 522 11.68 32.34 1.82
C HIS A 522 10.43 31.79 1.12
N ASP A 523 10.35 30.47 0.91
CA ASP A 523 9.23 29.81 0.22
C ASP A 523 8.02 29.70 1.14
N VAL A 524 8.24 29.58 2.46
CA VAL A 524 7.19 29.46 3.48
C VAL A 524 6.19 30.62 3.43
N GLN A 525 6.65 31.84 3.09
CA GLN A 525 5.77 33.01 2.98
C GLN A 525 4.79 32.92 1.81
N GLN A 526 5.12 32.14 0.78
CA GLN A 526 4.30 31.90 -0.41
C GLN A 526 3.65 30.52 -0.39
N PHE A 527 3.79 29.77 0.71
CA PHE A 527 3.24 28.43 0.84
C PHE A 527 1.74 28.44 0.61
N ARG A 528 1.28 27.56 -0.29
CA ARG A 528 -0.14 27.32 -0.56
C ARG A 528 -0.43 25.89 -0.17
N GLU A 529 -1.42 25.72 0.71
CA GLU A 529 -1.83 24.38 1.09
C GLU A 529 -2.34 23.61 -0.12
N ILE A 530 -2.04 22.31 -0.13
CA ILE A 530 -2.39 21.44 -1.24
C ILE A 530 -3.88 21.09 -1.20
N GLU A 531 -4.50 21.09 -2.37
CA GLU A 531 -5.89 20.63 -2.59
C GLU A 531 -5.86 19.87 -3.92
N PRO A 532 -5.35 18.62 -3.95
CA PRO A 532 -5.23 17.87 -5.20
C PRO A 532 -6.61 17.65 -5.84
N PHE A 533 -6.66 17.72 -7.16
CA PHE A 533 -7.84 17.46 -7.97
C PHE A 533 -7.41 16.59 -9.13
N CYS A 534 -8.21 15.56 -9.44
CA CYS A 534 -7.87 14.58 -10.45
C CYS A 534 -9.08 14.24 -11.31
N VAL A 535 -8.88 14.25 -12.63
CA VAL A 535 -9.84 13.73 -13.60
C VAL A 535 -9.26 12.46 -14.20
N ALA A 536 -9.80 11.31 -13.81
CA ALA A 536 -9.38 10.02 -14.31
C ALA A 536 -10.32 9.55 -15.43
N ALA A 537 -9.80 8.75 -16.36
CA ALA A 537 -10.58 8.14 -17.43
C ALA A 537 -11.58 7.05 -16.96
N SER A 538 -11.61 6.76 -15.66
CA SER A 538 -12.59 5.84 -15.06
C SER A 538 -13.92 6.57 -14.81
N ASP A 539 -14.94 6.22 -15.60
CA ASP A 539 -16.30 6.79 -15.49
C ASP A 539 -16.98 6.51 -14.13
N LEU A 540 -16.52 5.49 -13.39
CA LEU A 540 -17.04 5.19 -12.05
C LEU A 540 -16.62 6.21 -10.99
N ILE A 541 -15.56 6.97 -11.28
CA ILE A 541 -14.89 7.84 -10.32
C ILE A 541 -15.25 9.31 -10.60
N ASN A 542 -15.09 9.75 -11.85
CA ASN A 542 -15.36 11.12 -12.26
C ASN A 542 -15.86 11.15 -13.72
N PRO A 543 -17.14 10.85 -13.95
CA PRO A 543 -17.66 10.72 -15.31
C PRO A 543 -17.64 12.07 -16.02
N LEU A 544 -16.84 12.15 -17.09
CA LEU A 544 -16.84 13.31 -17.96
C LEU A 544 -18.10 13.34 -18.85
N PRO A 545 -18.68 14.52 -19.12
CA PRO A 545 -19.81 14.62 -20.05
C PRO A 545 -19.44 14.06 -21.44
N PRO A 546 -20.28 13.18 -22.04
CA PRO A 546 -20.03 12.63 -23.39
C PRO A 546 -19.83 13.71 -24.48
N SER A 547 -20.39 14.90 -24.25
CA SER A 547 -20.21 16.06 -25.12
C SER A 547 -18.76 16.51 -25.30
N LEU A 548 -17.86 16.19 -24.38
CA LEU A 548 -16.43 16.47 -24.53
C LEU A 548 -15.76 15.60 -25.59
N PHE A 549 -16.35 14.45 -25.93
CA PHE A 549 -15.81 13.48 -26.89
C PHE A 549 -16.45 13.57 -28.27
N TYR A 550 -17.66 14.14 -28.39
CA TYR A 550 -18.33 14.25 -29.68
C TYR A 550 -17.61 15.25 -30.61
N GLY A 551 -17.12 14.74 -31.74
CA GLY A 551 -16.41 15.54 -32.74
C GLY A 551 -14.98 15.95 -32.36
N SER A 552 -14.49 15.52 -31.19
CA SER A 552 -13.13 15.84 -30.72
C SER A 552 -12.04 14.97 -31.35
N GLY A 553 -12.43 13.79 -31.87
CA GLY A 553 -11.52 12.74 -32.33
C GLY A 553 -10.92 11.90 -31.21
N TRP A 554 -11.36 12.13 -29.96
CA TRP A 554 -10.99 11.36 -28.79
C TRP A 554 -12.12 10.43 -28.35
N HIS A 555 -11.75 9.26 -27.86
CA HIS A 555 -12.65 8.17 -27.50
C HIS A 555 -12.33 7.63 -26.11
N THR A 556 -13.34 7.12 -25.42
CA THR A 556 -13.19 6.47 -24.12
C THR A 556 -13.05 4.96 -24.29
N TYR A 557 -12.03 4.37 -23.68
CA TYR A 557 -11.86 2.92 -23.58
C TYR A 557 -12.20 2.43 -22.18
N HIS A 558 -13.06 1.42 -22.11
CA HIS A 558 -13.47 0.75 -20.89
C HIS A 558 -13.05 -0.72 -20.96
N PRO A 559 -12.16 -1.19 -20.08
CA PRO A 559 -11.72 -2.58 -20.06
C PRO A 559 -12.91 -3.50 -19.72
N PRO A 560 -13.11 -4.61 -20.45
CA PRO A 560 -14.10 -5.60 -20.06
C PRO A 560 -13.72 -6.24 -18.72
N LYS A 561 -14.72 -6.70 -17.96
CA LYS A 561 -14.47 -7.36 -16.66
C LYS A 561 -13.53 -8.56 -16.83
N GLY A 562 -12.43 -8.57 -16.08
CA GLY A 562 -11.42 -9.62 -16.14
C GLY A 562 -10.43 -9.52 -17.30
N ALA A 563 -10.30 -8.34 -17.94
CA ALA A 563 -9.25 -8.09 -18.91
C ALA A 563 -7.86 -8.30 -18.29
N VAL A 564 -6.97 -8.98 -19.02
CA VAL A 564 -5.60 -9.28 -18.56
C VAL A 564 -4.55 -8.37 -19.19
N TYR A 565 -4.78 -7.92 -20.43
CA TYR A 565 -3.79 -7.18 -21.23
C TYR A 565 -4.05 -5.66 -21.28
N GLU A 566 -5.31 -5.24 -21.39
CA GLU A 566 -5.72 -3.84 -21.30
C GLU A 566 -6.77 -3.71 -20.20
N ASP A 567 -6.32 -3.70 -18.95
CA ASP A 567 -7.14 -3.67 -17.74
C ASP A 567 -7.40 -2.25 -17.23
N ARG A 568 -6.90 -1.23 -17.94
CA ARG A 568 -7.00 0.18 -17.55
C ARG A 568 -8.01 0.94 -18.39
N HIS A 569 -8.67 1.90 -17.74
CA HIS A 569 -9.50 2.90 -18.40
C HIS A 569 -8.58 3.98 -18.99
N TYR A 570 -8.83 4.40 -20.23
CA TYR A 570 -8.07 5.48 -20.86
C TYR A 570 -8.91 6.21 -21.92
N TRP A 571 -8.55 7.46 -22.21
CA TRP A 571 -8.98 8.18 -23.38
C TRP A 571 -7.94 8.05 -24.48
N TYR A 572 -8.35 7.84 -25.73
CA TYR A 572 -7.43 7.69 -26.84
C TYR A 572 -7.86 8.44 -28.10
N ALA A 573 -6.90 8.77 -28.93
CA ALA A 573 -7.11 9.33 -30.26
C ALA A 573 -6.14 8.68 -31.27
N GLU A 574 -6.63 8.45 -32.48
CA GLU A 574 -5.86 7.90 -33.62
C GLU A 574 -5.75 8.88 -34.79
N GLN A 575 -6.60 9.92 -34.78
CA GLN A 575 -6.65 10.92 -35.85
C GLN A 575 -5.71 12.08 -35.51
N PRO A 576 -4.69 12.36 -36.34
CA PRO A 576 -3.87 13.55 -36.18
C PRO A 576 -4.73 14.79 -36.03
N THR A 577 -4.28 15.75 -35.22
CA THR A 577 -4.97 17.01 -34.92
C THR A 577 -6.24 16.88 -34.07
N ALA A 578 -6.65 15.66 -33.67
CA ALA A 578 -7.72 15.47 -32.68
C ALA A 578 -7.38 16.18 -31.37
N ARG A 579 -8.37 16.87 -30.78
CA ARG A 579 -8.19 17.73 -29.60
C ARG A 579 -9.17 17.37 -28.50
N LEU A 580 -8.66 17.11 -27.30
CA LEU A 580 -9.46 16.92 -26.09
C LEU A 580 -9.29 18.12 -25.19
N ARG A 581 -10.41 18.66 -24.68
CA ARG A 581 -10.42 19.73 -23.67
C ARG A 581 -11.08 19.20 -22.39
N VAL A 582 -10.36 19.22 -21.28
CA VAL A 582 -10.83 18.70 -19.99
C VAL A 582 -10.80 19.82 -18.93
N PRO A 583 -11.91 20.09 -18.23
CA PRO A 583 -11.95 21.08 -17.17
C PRO A 583 -11.27 20.56 -15.90
N LEU A 584 -10.52 21.43 -15.21
CA LEU A 584 -9.82 21.15 -13.95
C LEU A 584 -10.11 22.24 -12.91
N LYS A 585 -9.94 21.90 -11.63
CA LYS A 585 -9.93 22.86 -10.53
C LYS A 585 -8.57 22.81 -9.84
N LEU A 586 -7.82 23.90 -9.85
CA LEU A 586 -6.46 23.94 -9.34
C LEU A 586 -6.38 24.60 -7.97
N GLY A 587 -5.61 23.98 -7.07
CA GLY A 587 -5.27 24.50 -5.74
C GLY A 587 -3.89 25.19 -5.73
N ALA A 588 -2.82 24.39 -5.68
CA ALA A 588 -1.44 24.87 -5.58
C ALA A 588 -0.83 25.32 -6.93
N GLY A 589 -1.38 24.86 -8.06
CA GLY A 589 -1.02 25.33 -9.41
C GLY A 589 -0.14 24.41 -10.25
N ASP A 590 0.14 23.20 -9.76
CA ASP A 590 0.86 22.16 -10.49
C ASP A 590 -0.13 21.33 -11.33
N VAL A 591 0.11 21.17 -12.65
CA VAL A 591 -0.77 20.42 -13.57
C VAL A 591 0.03 19.33 -14.30
N GLY A 592 -0.44 18.09 -14.21
CA GLY A 592 0.21 16.93 -14.84
C GLY A 592 -0.73 16.17 -15.76
N ILE A 593 -0.17 15.31 -16.61
CA ILE A 593 -0.92 14.36 -17.44
C ILE A 593 -0.40 12.98 -17.16
N TYR A 594 -1.32 12.09 -16.81
CA TYR A 594 -1.05 10.68 -16.57
C TYR A 594 -1.45 9.89 -17.83
N PHE A 595 -0.51 9.20 -18.46
CA PHE A 595 -0.71 8.54 -19.75
C PHE A 595 0.09 7.23 -19.85
N LEU A 596 -0.15 6.46 -20.91
CA LEU A 596 0.58 5.22 -21.15
C LEU A 596 1.79 5.45 -22.05
N GLN A 597 2.94 4.92 -21.63
CA GLN A 597 4.12 4.76 -22.48
C GLN A 597 4.31 3.31 -22.87
N SER A 598 4.75 3.07 -24.10
CA SER A 598 4.87 1.76 -24.72
C SER A 598 6.27 1.57 -25.32
N PRO A 599 6.78 0.32 -25.38
CA PRO A 599 8.05 0.01 -26.05
C PRO A 599 8.07 0.38 -27.54
N PRO A 600 9.26 0.54 -28.15
CA PRO A 600 9.39 0.90 -29.57
C PRO A 600 8.79 -0.12 -30.56
N ASP A 601 8.59 -1.38 -30.16
CA ASP A 601 7.95 -2.42 -30.99
C ASP A 601 6.42 -2.26 -31.08
N LYS A 602 5.82 -1.48 -30.17
CA LYS A 602 4.39 -1.15 -30.12
C LYS A 602 4.23 0.36 -29.97
N PRO A 603 4.58 1.16 -30.99
CA PRO A 603 4.67 2.60 -30.84
C PRO A 603 3.30 3.22 -30.55
N LEU A 604 3.29 4.20 -29.66
CA LEU A 604 2.18 5.13 -29.43
C LEU A 604 2.54 6.51 -29.97
N GLY A 605 1.51 7.32 -30.22
CA GLY A 605 1.66 8.65 -30.81
C GLY A 605 2.35 9.65 -29.88
N THR A 606 2.36 10.92 -30.31
CA THR A 606 2.81 12.06 -29.50
C THR A 606 1.65 13.02 -29.35
N VAL A 607 1.41 13.50 -28.13
CA VAL A 607 0.40 14.53 -27.87
C VAL A 607 1.09 15.81 -27.39
N LYS A 608 0.57 16.97 -27.77
CA LYS A 608 0.97 18.25 -27.17
C LYS A 608 -0.15 18.71 -26.25
N CYS A 609 0.16 18.98 -24.98
CA CYS A 609 -0.80 19.42 -23.99
C CYS A 609 -0.43 20.78 -23.38
N TRP A 610 -1.42 21.62 -23.09
CA TRP A 610 -1.24 22.93 -22.45
C TRP A 610 -2.44 23.28 -21.56
N VAL A 611 -2.23 24.24 -20.66
CA VAL A 611 -3.27 24.77 -19.76
C VAL A 611 -3.83 26.08 -20.32
N ASP A 612 -5.14 26.22 -20.32
CA ASP A 612 -5.88 27.38 -20.83
C ASP A 612 -5.41 27.84 -22.23
N ASP A 613 -4.97 29.09 -22.34
CA ASP A 613 -4.47 29.70 -23.58
C ASP A 613 -2.93 29.62 -23.69
N ASN A 614 -2.23 28.91 -22.78
CA ASN A 614 -0.77 28.80 -22.73
C ASN A 614 -0.19 27.84 -23.79
N VAL A 615 -0.61 27.98 -25.05
CA VAL A 615 -0.16 27.12 -26.16
C VAL A 615 1.36 27.16 -26.35
N GLY A 616 1.97 28.33 -26.07
CA GLY A 616 3.42 28.55 -26.16
C GLY A 616 4.22 27.77 -25.10
N GLY A 617 3.66 27.59 -23.91
CA GLY A 617 4.22 26.75 -22.84
C GLY A 617 3.83 25.28 -22.94
N GLY A 618 3.06 24.88 -23.95
CA GLY A 618 2.58 23.51 -24.10
C GLY A 618 3.70 22.49 -24.25
N LYS A 619 3.53 21.34 -23.60
CA LYS A 619 4.51 20.26 -23.51
C LYS A 619 4.15 19.10 -24.44
N GLU A 620 5.15 18.55 -25.11
CA GLU A 620 4.99 17.32 -25.90
C GLU A 620 5.23 16.09 -25.02
N LEU A 621 4.30 15.15 -25.08
CA LEU A 621 4.33 13.89 -24.35
C LEU A 621 4.46 12.76 -25.36
N GLN A 622 5.54 12.00 -25.22
CA GLN A 622 5.86 10.88 -26.12
C GLN A 622 5.27 9.60 -25.56
N GLY A 623 4.38 8.96 -26.33
CA GLY A 623 3.77 7.69 -25.94
C GLY A 623 4.71 6.50 -26.17
N THR A 624 5.77 6.66 -26.95
CA THR A 624 6.80 5.63 -27.15
C THR A 624 8.03 5.95 -26.31
N ALA A 625 8.54 4.99 -25.56
CA ALA A 625 9.72 5.12 -24.70
C ALA A 625 10.54 3.83 -24.65
N GLU A 626 11.80 3.91 -24.21
CA GLU A 626 12.67 2.74 -23.98
C GLU A 626 12.28 2.02 -22.69
N VAL A 627 11.19 1.25 -22.76
CA VAL A 627 10.62 0.47 -21.66
C VAL A 627 10.42 -0.97 -22.11
N ASP A 628 10.44 -1.93 -21.18
CA ASP A 628 10.26 -3.36 -21.53
C ASP A 628 8.78 -3.74 -21.74
N ASP A 629 7.86 -3.02 -21.09
CA ASP A 629 6.42 -3.23 -21.17
C ASP A 629 5.69 -1.89 -21.05
N VAL A 630 4.38 -1.88 -21.28
CA VAL A 630 3.55 -0.67 -21.19
C VAL A 630 3.49 -0.19 -19.74
N ILE A 631 3.96 1.03 -19.50
CA ILE A 631 3.97 1.67 -18.18
C ILE A 631 3.01 2.86 -18.13
N ALA A 632 2.62 3.24 -16.91
CA ALA A 632 1.93 4.48 -16.65
C ALA A 632 2.97 5.56 -16.33
N THR A 633 2.83 6.75 -16.89
CA THR A 633 3.77 7.84 -16.68
C THR A 633 3.01 9.12 -16.39
N LEU A 634 3.42 9.84 -15.34
CA LEU A 634 2.95 11.18 -15.03
C LEU A 634 3.97 12.21 -15.51
N VAL A 635 3.52 13.20 -16.27
CA VAL A 635 4.38 14.33 -16.68
C VAL A 635 3.73 15.65 -16.33
N MET A 636 4.44 16.47 -15.55
CA MET A 636 4.05 17.86 -15.29
C MET A 636 4.11 18.69 -16.56
N ILE A 637 2.98 19.29 -16.97
CA ILE A 637 2.86 20.13 -18.17
C ILE A 637 2.90 21.62 -17.85
N ASP A 638 2.50 22.03 -16.65
CA ASP A 638 2.55 23.42 -16.19
C ASP A 638 2.73 23.49 -14.67
N ARG A 639 3.25 24.61 -14.16
CA ARG A 639 3.50 24.85 -12.73
C ARG A 639 3.20 26.30 -12.37
N GLY A 640 2.72 26.52 -11.15
CA GLY A 640 2.40 27.87 -10.66
C GLY A 640 1.16 28.49 -11.31
N VAL A 641 0.26 27.67 -11.87
CA VAL A 641 -1.03 28.13 -12.38
C VAL A 641 -1.86 28.71 -11.23
N SER A 642 -2.66 29.74 -11.51
CA SER A 642 -3.50 30.37 -10.50
C SER A 642 -4.49 29.39 -9.87
N ARG A 643 -4.99 29.71 -8.67
CA ARG A 643 -6.05 28.91 -8.05
C ARG A 643 -7.36 29.21 -8.76
N GLY A 644 -8.13 28.17 -9.10
CA GLY A 644 -9.44 28.37 -9.73
C GLY A 644 -9.83 27.27 -10.71
N SER A 645 -10.79 27.60 -11.57
CA SER A 645 -11.22 26.73 -12.67
C SER A 645 -10.37 26.99 -13.91
N HIS A 646 -9.85 25.92 -14.48
CA HIS A 646 -8.96 25.90 -15.64
C HIS A 646 -9.40 24.80 -16.60
N PHE A 647 -8.76 24.72 -17.76
CA PHE A 647 -8.87 23.54 -18.61
C PHE A 647 -7.51 23.14 -19.18
N VAL A 648 -7.34 21.84 -19.43
CA VAL A 648 -6.23 21.30 -20.20
C VAL A 648 -6.72 20.98 -21.60
N GLU A 649 -5.94 21.38 -22.60
CA GLU A 649 -6.11 20.91 -23.96
C GLU A 649 -4.97 19.99 -24.36
N CYS A 650 -5.30 18.87 -24.99
CA CYS A 650 -4.34 17.90 -25.52
C CYS A 650 -4.65 17.62 -26.99
N GLN A 651 -3.67 17.83 -27.87
CA GLN A 651 -3.77 17.61 -29.30
C GLN A 651 -2.83 16.49 -29.78
N LEU A 652 -3.38 15.47 -30.45
CA LEU A 652 -2.57 14.44 -31.11
C LEU A 652 -1.75 15.06 -32.26
N GLN A 653 -0.45 14.84 -32.25
CA GLN A 653 0.46 15.33 -33.28
C GLN A 653 0.44 14.43 -34.53
N GLY A 654 0.68 15.04 -35.68
CA GLY A 654 0.72 14.39 -36.99
C GLY A 654 0.16 15.29 -38.10
N GLU A 655 0.33 14.87 -39.34
CA GLU A 655 -0.17 15.59 -40.51
C GLU A 655 -1.68 15.44 -40.67
N ALA A 656 -2.36 16.54 -41.03
CA ALA A 656 -3.81 16.53 -41.24
C ALA A 656 -4.19 15.55 -42.37
N GLY A 657 -5.09 14.61 -42.07
CA GLY A 657 -5.49 13.54 -43.00
C GLY A 657 -4.52 12.37 -43.11
N GLY A 658 -3.41 12.41 -42.36
CA GLY A 658 -2.48 11.28 -42.22
C GLY A 658 -2.93 10.25 -41.18
N THR A 659 -2.09 9.25 -40.94
CA THR A 659 -2.26 8.25 -39.88
C THR A 659 -1.27 8.50 -38.75
N SER A 660 -1.70 8.42 -37.50
CA SER A 660 -0.82 8.47 -36.32
C SER A 660 -1.09 7.24 -35.44
N PRO A 661 -0.07 6.65 -34.80
CA PRO A 661 -0.31 5.65 -33.77
C PRO A 661 -1.17 6.25 -32.64
N PRO A 662 -2.00 5.43 -31.95
CA PRO A 662 -2.86 5.95 -30.91
C PRO A 662 -2.04 6.55 -29.76
N PHE A 663 -2.56 7.58 -29.12
CA PHE A 663 -2.08 8.03 -27.80
C PHE A 663 -3.13 7.74 -26.75
N LYS A 664 -2.74 7.34 -25.53
CA LYS A 664 -3.65 6.89 -24.47
C LYS A 664 -3.42 7.67 -23.17
N ILE A 665 -4.39 8.48 -22.75
CA ILE A 665 -4.40 9.27 -21.51
C ILE A 665 -5.19 8.52 -20.43
N LEU A 666 -4.62 8.35 -19.24
CA LEU A 666 -5.25 7.75 -18.07
C LEU A 666 -5.95 8.79 -17.19
N GLY A 667 -5.42 10.02 -17.14
CA GLY A 667 -5.99 11.11 -16.37
C GLY A 667 -5.19 12.41 -16.47
N MET A 668 -5.72 13.46 -15.84
CA MET A 668 -5.16 14.81 -15.79
C MET A 668 -5.27 15.38 -14.38
#